data_AF-A0A9D6IGC7-F1
#
_entry.id   AF-A0A9D6IGC7-F1
#
_cell.length_a   1.000
_cell.length_b   1.000
_cell.length_c   1.000
_cell.angle_alpha   90.00
_cell.angle_beta   90.00
_cell.angle_gamma   90.00
#
_symmetry.space_group_name_H-M   'P 1'
#
loop_
_entity.id
_entity.type
_entity.pdbx_description
1 polymer ?
#
loop_
_entity_poly.entity_id
_entity_poly.type
_entity_poly.pdbx_seq_one_letter_code
_entity_poly.pdbx_strand_id
1 'polypeptide(L)'
;MLNRFLVLLACALGVFASPASAQTKKALAERDRLFRTPRVLEITIELDKTNLDALRRAPRTYARATLKVADKVYPNVGIHIKGAAGSYRGIDDKPGLTINMNKFDGDALFFGMDKFHLANSVQDPGYVSELICGELFRAAGVPASRVSHALVTINGRKRGLYYLKEGYDKYFLRHHFKNADGNFYDGGFLREVDQPLQLVSSRDDVKDRSDLKALMAAAREPNPQMRMRKLEKVLDMDKFISYLAMESVTWDWDGYPMNRNNYRIYHDKQRGQLVFIPSGMDQMFGNPGGTILPGFQGFVARSVVETPEGRKRYYLRLAEIHEEILHVEKLSKRLAELQAVIQPALLSVNQGAGRDYPNQVNRLRQAITQRAKTIEQQLQGKLTDMRIQVSPLAEFYGGRAFEINNIRYYPEKRDVKTTGKLFWRRKGETKFAFLPLETVAKNRFKVSLPANVTTAAFEYFLEMQETGGKPAREPSKGEQAPYLAIPDLTPPTIVPELAATVVKSFRVTLAWKPATDDRKVAEYRVFRGLTDKFTVGEKTWLAKVAGNTHTFADNSPPSKQTTWYAVQAVDVVGRLGETRYLQVKVPDHQPPANTVKLQAIPGTKSVTVLWHGELEPIVKAMEIYRGVGKDGPMKKIGAVTDMKRARYLDKDTKFGTDYRYFARPRSSMGLLGEPGNIVTASPLRFLKRINCGGPAIATDDGVPWEADTGDGHPSLKYSGTRVWSADDNPSKDVHQSERWANVGLGYFFKLEPGRYEVVLFFAETNADFAGKGKRLFDIEINEKTVAMKVDVFTEAGGAAKPWQFRKTLDLKDGELEIKLMANPVGPAVKAIEIRGLSAKIP
;
A
#
# COMPACT_ATOMS: atom_id res chain seq x y z
N MET A 1 -59.51 -7.67 13.88
CA MET A 1 -58.85 -7.40 15.17
C MET A 1 -57.35 -7.30 14.90
N LEU A 2 -56.86 -6.19 14.33
CA LEU A 2 -56.42 -4.93 14.95
C LEU A 2 -55.23 -5.02 15.92
N ASN A 3 -54.11 -4.47 15.43
CA ASN A 3 -53.11 -3.61 16.09
C ASN A 3 -52.44 -4.03 17.41
N ARG A 4 -51.08 -4.01 17.41
CA ARG A 4 -50.31 -2.98 18.15
C ARG A 4 -48.81 -2.94 17.76
N PHE A 5 -48.45 -1.81 17.15
CA PHE A 5 -47.20 -1.05 17.18
C PHE A 5 -45.96 -1.64 17.88
N LEU A 6 -44.87 -1.81 17.13
CA LEU A 6 -43.50 -1.65 17.63
C LEU A 6 -42.85 -0.46 16.91
N VAL A 7 -42.54 0.58 17.68
CA VAL A 7 -41.81 1.77 17.26
C VAL A 7 -40.34 1.38 17.04
N LEU A 8 -39.88 1.43 15.79
CA LEU A 8 -38.46 1.34 15.44
C LEU A 8 -37.82 2.72 15.68
N LEU A 9 -37.01 2.81 16.73
CA LEU A 9 -36.13 3.95 16.99
C LEU A 9 -35.02 3.97 15.94
N ALA A 10 -35.12 4.89 14.98
CA ALA A 10 -34.03 5.21 14.07
C ALA A 10 -32.95 6.00 14.83
N CYS A 11 -31.97 5.31 15.41
CA CYS A 11 -30.72 5.95 15.80
C CYS A 11 -29.93 6.26 14.51
N ALA A 12 -30.06 7.50 14.04
CA ALA A 12 -29.19 8.09 13.05
C ALA A 12 -27.75 8.11 13.58
N LEU A 13 -26.97 7.07 13.25
CA LEU A 13 -25.52 7.10 13.33
C LEU A 13 -25.02 8.09 12.28
N GLY A 14 -24.93 9.37 12.68
CA GLY A 14 -24.15 10.36 11.97
C GLY A 14 -22.69 9.95 11.97
N VAL A 15 -22.26 9.24 10.92
CA VAL A 15 -20.85 8.98 10.65
C VAL A 15 -20.22 10.33 10.31
N PHE A 16 -19.69 11.03 11.31
CA PHE A 16 -18.77 12.13 11.09
C PHE A 16 -17.50 11.54 10.48
N ALA A 17 -17.40 11.62 9.15
CA ALA A 17 -16.18 11.31 8.43
C ALA A 17 -15.04 12.16 9.01
N SER A 18 -13.98 11.51 9.51
CA SER A 18 -12.82 12.22 10.05
C SER A 18 -12.25 13.21 9.02
N PRO A 19 -11.62 14.33 9.41
CA PRO A 19 -11.07 15.32 8.49
C PRO A 19 -10.14 14.73 7.41
N ALA A 20 -9.36 13.70 7.77
CA ALA A 20 -8.51 12.94 6.84
C ALA A 20 -9.30 12.18 5.75
N SER A 21 -10.51 11.70 6.07
CA SER A 21 -11.43 11.07 5.11
C SER A 21 -12.01 12.10 4.13
N ALA A 22 -12.36 13.30 4.61
CA ALA A 22 -12.89 14.36 3.77
C ALA A 22 -11.85 14.91 2.78
N GLN A 23 -10.60 15.11 3.23
CA GLN A 23 -9.50 15.58 2.40
C GLN A 23 -9.10 14.56 1.32
N THR A 24 -9.15 13.26 1.64
CA THR A 24 -8.93 12.19 0.67
C THR A 24 -10.04 12.13 -0.38
N LYS A 25 -11.31 12.26 0.02
CA LYS A 25 -12.44 12.33 -0.92
C LYS A 25 -12.35 13.55 -1.84
N LYS A 26 -11.97 14.72 -1.30
CA LYS A 26 -11.77 15.94 -2.07
C LYS A 26 -10.65 15.78 -3.11
N ALA A 27 -9.50 15.21 -2.73
CA ALA A 27 -8.39 14.96 -3.63
C ALA A 27 -8.76 14.00 -4.78
N LEU A 28 -9.55 12.96 -4.49
CA LEU A 28 -10.06 12.04 -5.52
C LEU A 28 -11.04 12.73 -6.48
N ALA A 29 -11.96 13.56 -5.96
CA ALA A 29 -12.89 14.32 -6.78
C ALA A 29 -12.17 15.35 -7.68
N GLU A 30 -11.14 16.02 -7.17
CA GLU A 30 -10.28 16.92 -7.95
C GLU A 30 -9.55 16.17 -9.06
N ARG A 31 -9.02 14.97 -8.77
CA ARG A 31 -8.40 14.08 -9.75
C ARG A 31 -9.37 13.70 -10.86
N ASP A 32 -10.57 13.26 -10.51
CA ASP A 32 -11.58 12.83 -11.48
C ASP A 32 -12.04 14.01 -12.35
N ARG A 33 -12.16 15.21 -11.75
CA ARG A 33 -12.49 16.43 -12.50
C ARG A 33 -11.39 16.83 -13.49
N LEU A 34 -10.12 16.69 -13.13
CA LEU A 34 -8.97 16.99 -14.01
C LEU A 34 -9.05 16.21 -15.33
N PHE A 35 -9.41 14.93 -15.25
CA PHE A 35 -9.38 14.03 -16.41
C PHE A 35 -10.72 13.92 -17.16
N ARG A 36 -11.85 14.29 -16.53
CA ARG A 36 -13.17 14.19 -17.16
C ARG A 36 -13.46 15.35 -18.12
N THR A 37 -13.06 16.57 -17.74
CA THR A 37 -13.38 17.80 -18.49
C THR A 37 -12.19 18.20 -19.36
N PRO A 38 -12.37 18.41 -20.69
CA PRO A 38 -11.32 18.95 -21.56
C PRO A 38 -10.75 20.25 -21.00
N ARG A 39 -9.41 20.33 -20.89
CA ARG A 39 -8.68 21.51 -20.40
C ARG A 39 -7.21 21.42 -20.76
N VAL A 40 -6.56 22.57 -20.77
CA VAL A 40 -5.11 22.70 -20.85
C VAL A 40 -4.62 23.42 -19.60
N LEU A 41 -3.77 22.77 -18.80
CA LEU A 41 -3.11 23.41 -17.66
C LEU A 41 -1.86 24.15 -18.11
N GLU A 42 -1.53 25.25 -17.45
CA GLU A 42 -0.21 25.86 -17.58
C GLU A 42 0.70 25.34 -16.47
N ILE A 43 1.84 24.77 -16.86
CA ILE A 43 2.79 24.16 -15.95
C ILE A 43 4.17 24.76 -16.20
N THR A 44 4.74 25.36 -15.16
CA THR A 44 6.12 25.87 -15.17
C THR A 44 6.99 25.00 -14.30
N ILE A 45 8.16 24.62 -14.82
CA ILE A 45 9.16 23.81 -14.15
C ILE A 45 10.45 24.63 -14.06
N GLU A 46 10.96 24.75 -12.85
CA GLU A 46 12.21 25.45 -12.54
C GLU A 46 13.23 24.45 -12.00
N LEU A 47 14.40 24.43 -12.64
CA LEU A 47 15.56 23.60 -12.37
C LEU A 47 16.77 24.50 -12.24
N ASP A 48 17.53 24.38 -11.16
CA ASP A 48 18.85 25.00 -11.10
C ASP A 48 19.83 24.33 -12.09
N LYS A 49 20.98 24.98 -12.30
CA LYS A 49 22.00 24.51 -13.25
C LYS A 49 22.49 23.10 -12.91
N THR A 50 22.69 22.80 -11.63
CA THR A 50 23.19 21.51 -11.15
C THR A 50 22.23 20.37 -11.50
N ASN A 51 20.93 20.56 -11.25
CA ASN A 51 19.89 19.59 -11.56
C ASN A 51 19.67 19.44 -13.07
N LEU A 52 19.79 20.53 -13.83
CA LEU A 52 19.75 20.49 -15.29
C LEU A 52 20.91 19.66 -15.88
N ASP A 53 22.14 19.89 -15.40
CA ASP A 53 23.33 19.14 -15.83
C ASP A 53 23.27 17.67 -15.37
N ALA A 54 22.66 17.40 -14.22
CA ALA A 54 22.38 16.03 -13.77
C ALA A 54 21.45 15.30 -14.75
N LEU A 55 20.38 15.94 -15.23
CA LEU A 55 19.46 15.34 -16.22
C LEU A 55 20.11 15.13 -17.59
N ARG A 56 21.06 15.97 -17.99
CA ARG A 56 21.83 15.75 -19.24
C ARG A 56 22.71 14.51 -19.15
N ARG A 57 23.38 14.31 -18.03
CA ARG A 57 24.30 13.18 -17.80
C ARG A 57 23.57 11.86 -17.50
N ALA A 58 22.51 11.93 -16.69
CA ALA A 58 21.75 10.77 -16.25
C ALA A 58 20.24 10.99 -16.42
N PRO A 59 19.71 10.90 -17.65
CA PRO A 59 18.32 11.25 -17.99
C PRO A 59 17.24 10.52 -17.18
N ARG A 60 17.54 9.31 -16.69
CA ARG A 60 16.60 8.47 -15.93
C ARG A 60 16.72 8.63 -14.41
N THR A 61 17.67 9.42 -13.93
CA THR A 61 17.83 9.71 -12.50
C THR A 61 16.98 10.92 -12.11
N TYR A 62 16.31 10.84 -10.96
CA TYR A 62 15.51 11.95 -10.46
C TYR A 62 16.39 13.14 -10.05
N ALA A 63 16.08 14.31 -10.60
CA ALA A 63 16.60 15.62 -10.20
C ALA A 63 15.53 16.41 -9.44
N ARG A 64 15.94 17.38 -8.61
CA ARG A 64 15.01 18.27 -7.89
C ARG A 64 14.55 19.40 -8.80
N ALA A 65 13.27 19.72 -8.76
CA ALA A 65 12.69 20.87 -9.45
C ALA A 65 11.60 21.54 -8.59
N THR A 66 11.23 22.76 -8.98
CA THR A 66 10.03 23.44 -8.51
C THR A 66 8.98 23.40 -9.62
N LEU A 67 7.77 22.93 -9.28
CA LEU A 67 6.62 22.90 -10.18
C LEU A 67 5.65 24.02 -9.80
N LYS A 68 5.20 24.82 -10.76
CA LYS A 68 4.20 25.87 -10.56
C LYS A 68 3.01 25.63 -11.48
N VAL A 69 1.81 25.64 -10.92
CA VAL A 69 0.55 25.44 -11.66
C VAL A 69 -0.51 26.37 -11.07
N ALA A 70 -1.00 27.32 -11.87
CA ALA A 70 -1.85 28.42 -11.38
C ALA A 70 -1.20 29.14 -10.17
N ASP A 71 -1.92 29.25 -9.05
CA ASP A 71 -1.49 29.85 -7.79
C ASP A 71 -0.65 28.90 -6.91
N LYS A 72 -0.50 27.63 -7.30
CA LYS A 72 0.18 26.61 -6.49
C LYS A 72 1.64 26.43 -6.88
N VAL A 73 2.50 26.43 -5.87
CA VAL A 73 3.94 26.15 -5.99
C VAL A 73 4.27 24.88 -5.21
N TYR A 74 4.88 23.91 -5.89
CA TYR A 74 5.36 22.66 -5.32
C TYR A 74 6.89 22.64 -5.40
N PRO A 75 7.59 23.03 -4.32
CA PRO A 75 9.04 22.91 -4.27
C PRO A 75 9.46 21.44 -4.13
N ASN A 76 10.70 21.13 -4.48
CA ASN A 76 11.34 19.83 -4.23
C ASN A 76 10.65 18.61 -4.87
N VAL A 77 10.00 18.77 -6.03
CA VAL A 77 9.49 17.63 -6.79
C VAL A 77 10.62 16.88 -7.47
N GLY A 78 10.47 15.57 -7.63
CA GLY A 78 11.37 14.75 -8.43
C GLY A 78 10.97 14.77 -9.90
N ILE A 79 11.91 15.08 -10.78
CA ILE A 79 11.73 15.02 -12.24
C ILE A 79 12.80 14.14 -12.87
N HIS A 80 12.43 13.32 -13.86
CA HIS A 80 13.38 12.69 -14.78
C HIS A 80 12.81 12.60 -16.19
N ILE A 81 13.69 12.42 -17.17
CA ILE A 81 13.31 12.26 -18.58
C ILE A 81 12.79 10.84 -18.79
N LYS A 82 11.77 10.70 -19.63
CA LYS A 82 11.23 9.44 -20.13
C LYS A 82 11.24 9.43 -21.66
N GLY A 83 10.89 8.27 -22.22
CA GLY A 83 10.90 8.01 -23.65
C GLY A 83 11.97 6.99 -24.02
N ALA A 84 11.73 6.27 -25.11
CA ALA A 84 12.63 5.27 -25.68
C ALA A 84 12.82 5.57 -27.17
N ALA A 85 13.01 4.55 -28.00
CA ALA A 85 13.02 4.71 -29.45
C ALA A 85 11.76 5.48 -29.92
N GLY A 86 11.94 6.43 -30.85
CA GLY A 86 10.87 7.31 -31.36
C GLY A 86 10.59 8.54 -30.50
N SER A 87 10.40 8.37 -29.18
CA SER A 87 9.88 9.43 -28.30
C SER A 87 10.92 10.16 -27.44
N TYR A 88 12.10 9.57 -27.20
CA TYR A 88 13.11 10.19 -26.35
C TYR A 88 13.62 11.51 -26.94
N ARG A 89 13.66 12.55 -26.11
CA ARG A 89 14.30 13.85 -26.38
C ARG A 89 15.01 14.33 -25.11
N GLY A 90 16.18 14.94 -25.27
CA GLY A 90 16.97 15.48 -24.14
C GLY A 90 16.30 16.69 -23.47
N ILE A 91 16.79 17.08 -22.28
CA ILE A 91 16.18 18.16 -21.46
C ILE A 91 16.10 19.51 -22.18
N ASP A 92 16.99 19.74 -23.16
CA ASP A 92 17.10 21.01 -23.89
C ASP A 92 16.09 21.15 -25.05
N ASP A 93 15.47 20.04 -25.48
CA ASP A 93 14.47 19.98 -26.55
C ASP A 93 13.04 19.90 -25.97
N LYS A 94 12.18 18.97 -26.44
CA LYS A 94 10.83 18.67 -25.95
C LYS A 94 10.81 17.31 -25.21
N PRO A 95 11.41 17.22 -24.01
CA PRO A 95 11.57 15.95 -23.29
C PRO A 95 10.24 15.41 -22.79
N GLY A 96 10.00 14.11 -22.92
CA GLY A 96 8.98 13.47 -22.08
C GLY A 96 9.46 13.46 -20.63
N LEU A 97 8.59 13.75 -19.67
CA LEU A 97 8.95 13.85 -18.24
C LEU A 97 8.08 12.95 -17.35
N THR A 98 8.68 12.42 -16.29
CA THR A 98 7.96 11.88 -15.14
C THR A 98 8.17 12.79 -13.96
N ILE A 99 7.07 13.21 -13.34
CA ILE A 99 7.05 14.05 -12.15
C ILE A 99 6.59 13.18 -10.97
N ASN A 100 7.37 13.20 -9.89
CA ASN A 100 7.09 12.51 -8.65
C ASN A 100 7.10 13.52 -7.50
N MET A 101 5.93 13.76 -6.92
CA MET A 101 5.67 14.80 -5.94
C MET A 101 6.31 14.51 -4.58
N ASN A 102 6.57 13.23 -4.26
CA ASN A 102 7.08 12.78 -2.96
C ASN A 102 8.45 12.09 -3.05
N LYS A 103 9.19 12.29 -4.15
CA LYS A 103 10.49 11.63 -4.35
C LYS A 103 11.54 11.99 -3.29
N PHE A 104 11.46 13.19 -2.74
CA PHE A 104 12.43 13.77 -1.81
C PHE A 104 11.80 14.14 -0.46
N ASP A 105 11.07 13.19 0.13
CA ASP A 105 10.46 13.26 1.47
C ASP A 105 9.33 14.30 1.64
N GLY A 106 8.64 14.65 0.55
CA GLY A 106 7.40 15.45 0.57
C GLY A 106 6.13 14.59 0.65
N ASP A 107 5.00 15.20 1.00
CA ASP A 107 3.67 14.56 1.03
C ASP A 107 2.66 15.22 0.06
N ALA A 108 3.12 16.18 -0.74
CA ALA A 108 2.30 16.91 -1.70
C ALA A 108 1.69 15.97 -2.75
N LEU A 109 0.45 16.30 -3.15
CA LEU A 109 -0.27 15.62 -4.23
C LEU A 109 -0.62 16.62 -5.32
N PHE A 110 -0.39 16.22 -6.56
CA PHE A 110 -0.83 16.96 -7.73
C PHE A 110 -2.19 16.42 -8.18
N PHE A 111 -3.27 17.14 -7.88
CA PHE A 111 -4.66 16.69 -8.13
C PHE A 111 -4.89 15.25 -7.65
N GLY A 112 -4.48 14.93 -6.42
CA GLY A 112 -4.64 13.60 -5.83
C GLY A 112 -3.69 12.52 -6.34
N MET A 113 -2.68 12.87 -7.13
CA MET A 113 -1.63 11.96 -7.63
C MET A 113 -0.30 12.28 -6.98
N ASP A 114 0.47 11.26 -6.60
CA ASP A 114 1.88 11.46 -6.19
C ASP A 114 2.85 11.35 -7.37
N LYS A 115 2.36 10.82 -8.50
CA LYS A 115 3.13 10.73 -9.75
C LYS A 115 2.26 11.03 -10.96
N PHE A 116 2.81 11.76 -11.92
CA PHE A 116 2.20 11.95 -13.23
C PHE A 116 3.27 12.08 -14.31
N HIS A 117 2.86 12.04 -15.57
CA HIS A 117 3.75 12.17 -16.71
C HIS A 117 3.35 13.37 -17.58
N LEU A 118 4.35 14.06 -18.09
CA LEU A 118 4.20 15.01 -19.20
C LEU A 118 4.77 14.31 -20.44
N ALA A 119 3.93 13.63 -21.20
CA ALA A 119 4.36 12.96 -22.42
C ALA A 119 4.41 13.96 -23.58
N ASN A 120 5.53 13.98 -24.31
CA ASN A 120 5.84 15.00 -25.30
C ASN A 120 5.03 14.87 -26.60
N SER A 121 4.36 13.73 -26.82
CA SER A 121 3.48 13.46 -27.96
C SER A 121 4.16 13.68 -29.32
N VAL A 122 5.48 13.45 -29.41
CA VAL A 122 6.23 13.73 -30.66
C VAL A 122 5.82 12.82 -31.82
N GLN A 123 5.16 11.69 -31.54
CA GLN A 123 4.63 10.75 -32.54
C GLN A 123 3.11 10.88 -32.74
N ASP A 124 2.45 11.74 -31.97
CA ASP A 124 1.03 12.10 -32.13
C ASP A 124 0.88 13.63 -32.17
N PRO A 125 0.99 14.26 -33.35
CA PRO A 125 0.82 15.70 -33.50
C PRO A 125 -0.62 16.17 -33.26
N GLY A 126 -1.58 15.25 -33.17
CA GLY A 126 -2.98 15.55 -32.87
C GLY A 126 -3.29 15.67 -31.38
N TYR A 127 -2.41 15.21 -30.47
CA TYR A 127 -2.61 15.27 -29.02
C TYR A 127 -3.98 14.74 -28.56
N VAL A 128 -4.59 13.79 -29.27
CA VAL A 128 -5.89 13.21 -28.89
C VAL A 128 -5.90 11.67 -28.88
N SER A 129 -4.95 11.00 -29.52
CA SER A 129 -4.94 9.55 -29.69
C SER A 129 -4.90 8.80 -28.35
N GLU A 130 -3.95 9.16 -27.47
CA GLU A 130 -3.75 8.47 -26.19
C GLU A 130 -4.95 8.70 -25.24
N LEU A 131 -5.57 9.89 -25.31
CA LEU A 131 -6.76 10.22 -24.54
C LEU A 131 -7.96 9.39 -24.99
N ILE A 132 -8.29 9.42 -26.28
CA ILE A 132 -9.44 8.70 -26.84
C ILE A 132 -9.27 7.19 -26.64
N CYS A 133 -8.09 6.64 -26.92
CA CYS A 133 -7.86 5.22 -26.74
C CYS A 133 -7.92 4.82 -25.27
N GLY A 134 -7.36 5.61 -24.36
CA GLY A 134 -7.53 5.39 -22.92
C GLY A 134 -9.00 5.38 -22.48
N GLU A 135 -9.84 6.28 -23.01
CA GLU A 135 -11.29 6.27 -22.76
C GLU A 135 -11.96 4.98 -23.28
N LEU A 136 -11.60 4.54 -24.48
CA LEU A 136 -12.13 3.30 -25.08
C LEU A 136 -11.71 2.04 -24.30
N PHE A 137 -10.43 1.90 -23.92
CA PHE A 137 -9.96 0.77 -23.13
C PHE A 137 -10.67 0.69 -21.76
N ARG A 138 -10.85 1.84 -21.09
CA ARG A 138 -11.61 1.89 -19.83
C ARG A 138 -13.08 1.52 -20.02
N ALA A 139 -13.72 2.01 -21.09
CA ALA A 139 -15.09 1.61 -21.43
C ALA A 139 -15.18 0.10 -21.73
N ALA A 140 -14.12 -0.51 -22.27
CA ALA A 140 -14.00 -1.95 -22.45
C ALA A 140 -13.63 -2.74 -21.18
N GLY A 141 -13.55 -2.08 -20.02
CA GLY A 141 -13.25 -2.71 -18.74
C GLY A 141 -11.76 -3.04 -18.52
N VAL A 142 -10.87 -2.52 -19.37
CA VAL A 142 -9.42 -2.66 -19.24
C VAL A 142 -8.88 -1.43 -18.49
N PRO A 143 -8.14 -1.61 -17.38
CA PRO A 143 -7.49 -0.48 -16.70
C PRO A 143 -6.58 0.27 -17.66
N ALA A 144 -6.68 1.60 -17.73
CA ALA A 144 -5.81 2.42 -18.58
C ALA A 144 -5.69 3.82 -17.98
N SER A 145 -4.48 4.39 -18.00
CA SER A 145 -4.20 5.74 -17.49
C SER A 145 -5.09 6.79 -18.14
N ARG A 146 -5.53 7.76 -17.35
CA ARG A 146 -6.25 8.94 -17.84
C ARG A 146 -5.30 10.01 -18.35
N VAL A 147 -5.80 10.85 -19.26
CA VAL A 147 -5.01 11.88 -19.94
C VAL A 147 -5.78 13.19 -19.95
N SER A 148 -5.06 14.27 -19.71
CA SER A 148 -5.44 15.67 -19.90
C SER A 148 -4.29 16.36 -20.65
N HIS A 149 -4.28 17.70 -20.71
CA HIS A 149 -3.28 18.45 -21.46
C HIS A 149 -2.60 19.52 -20.62
N ALA A 150 -1.35 19.82 -20.96
CA ALA A 150 -0.62 20.93 -20.35
C ALA A 150 0.26 21.67 -21.36
N LEU A 151 0.28 23.00 -21.27
CA LEU A 151 1.37 23.82 -21.82
C LEU A 151 2.50 23.87 -20.80
N VAL A 152 3.69 23.44 -21.22
CA VAL A 152 4.84 23.29 -20.32
C VAL A 152 5.91 24.34 -20.63
N THR A 153 6.38 25.01 -19.59
CA THR A 153 7.53 25.92 -19.62
C THR A 153 8.63 25.35 -18.72
N ILE A 154 9.87 25.27 -19.20
CA ILE A 154 11.02 24.81 -18.40
C ILE A 154 12.08 25.92 -18.38
N ASN A 155 12.44 26.42 -17.21
CA ASN A 155 13.41 27.51 -17.03
C ASN A 155 13.14 28.71 -17.97
N GLY A 156 11.88 29.17 -18.01
CA GLY A 156 11.43 30.29 -18.85
C GLY A 156 11.24 29.94 -20.34
N ARG A 157 11.67 28.77 -20.82
CA ARG A 157 11.49 28.34 -22.21
C ARG A 157 10.19 27.56 -22.39
N LYS A 158 9.27 28.05 -23.23
CA LYS A 158 8.05 27.34 -23.62
C LYS A 158 8.42 26.07 -24.41
N ARG A 159 8.07 24.90 -23.89
CA ARG A 159 8.28 23.59 -24.53
C ARG A 159 7.07 23.11 -25.33
N GLY A 160 5.96 23.83 -25.26
CA GLY A 160 4.74 23.55 -26.03
C GLY A 160 3.75 22.66 -25.28
N LEU A 161 2.87 22.03 -26.04
CA LEU A 161 1.77 21.20 -25.53
C LEU A 161 2.24 19.77 -25.22
N TYR A 162 1.74 19.20 -24.12
CA TYR A 162 2.02 17.86 -23.63
C TYR A 162 0.73 17.14 -23.27
N TYR A 163 0.76 15.82 -23.34
CA TYR A 163 -0.17 14.99 -22.58
C TYR A 163 0.19 15.04 -21.10
N LEU A 164 -0.74 15.49 -20.27
CA LEU A 164 -0.71 15.34 -18.83
C LEU A 164 -1.35 13.99 -18.49
N LYS A 165 -0.53 12.97 -18.29
CA LYS A 165 -0.97 11.58 -18.12
C LYS A 165 -0.88 11.15 -16.66
N GLU A 166 -1.93 10.50 -16.18
CA GLU A 166 -1.98 9.85 -14.87
C GLU A 166 -0.81 8.88 -14.69
N GLY A 167 -0.07 9.04 -13.58
CA GLY A 167 1.05 8.18 -13.25
C GLY A 167 0.59 6.79 -12.83
N TYR A 168 1.39 5.78 -13.17
CA TYR A 168 1.16 4.43 -12.67
C TYR A 168 1.70 4.31 -11.23
N ASP A 169 0.90 4.76 -10.28
CA ASP A 169 1.18 4.78 -8.84
C ASP A 169 0.16 3.95 -8.03
N LYS A 170 0.26 4.00 -6.70
CA LYS A 170 -0.68 3.32 -5.80
C LYS A 170 -2.12 3.85 -5.93
N TYR A 171 -2.31 5.10 -6.35
CA TYR A 171 -3.63 5.71 -6.51
C TYR A 171 -4.27 5.31 -7.83
N PHE A 172 -3.49 5.09 -8.88
CA PHE A 172 -3.96 4.43 -10.11
C PHE A 172 -4.41 3.00 -9.78
N LEU A 173 -3.58 2.23 -9.07
CA LEU A 173 -3.94 0.86 -8.69
C LEU A 173 -5.21 0.81 -7.83
N ARG A 174 -5.34 1.68 -6.82
CA ARG A 174 -6.56 1.77 -5.99
C ARG A 174 -7.82 2.22 -6.76
N HIS A 175 -7.66 2.86 -7.92
CA HIS A 175 -8.80 3.23 -8.75
C HIS A 175 -9.38 2.03 -9.49
N HIS A 176 -8.53 1.08 -9.89
CA HIS A 176 -8.93 -0.07 -10.70
C HIS A 176 -9.02 -1.39 -9.93
N PHE A 177 -8.37 -1.48 -8.77
CA PHE A 177 -8.25 -2.70 -7.98
C PHE A 177 -8.57 -2.42 -6.52
N LYS A 178 -9.11 -3.43 -5.82
CA LYS A 178 -9.43 -3.31 -4.39
C LYS A 178 -8.18 -3.05 -3.54
N ASN A 179 -7.06 -3.65 -3.92
CA ASN A 179 -5.77 -3.54 -3.25
C ASN A 179 -4.69 -3.09 -4.24
N ALA A 180 -3.70 -2.34 -3.76
CA ALA A 180 -2.54 -1.87 -4.55
C ALA A 180 -1.21 -2.56 -4.16
N ASP A 181 -1.27 -3.62 -3.35
CA ASP A 181 -0.10 -4.32 -2.78
C ASP A 181 0.44 -5.43 -3.71
N GLY A 182 -0.19 -5.60 -4.87
CA GLY A 182 0.18 -6.59 -5.88
C GLY A 182 1.53 -6.29 -6.54
N ASN A 183 2.01 -7.26 -7.33
CA ASN A 183 3.24 -7.08 -8.10
C ASN A 183 2.90 -6.31 -9.37
N PHE A 184 3.59 -5.21 -9.62
CA PHE A 184 3.32 -4.38 -10.77
C PHE A 184 4.56 -4.24 -11.64
N TYR A 185 4.44 -4.68 -12.89
CA TYR A 185 5.54 -4.80 -13.84
C TYR A 185 5.40 -3.84 -15.01
N ASP A 186 6.53 -3.30 -15.47
CA ASP A 186 6.66 -2.61 -16.75
C ASP A 186 7.18 -3.59 -17.80
N GLY A 187 6.47 -3.68 -18.94
CA GLY A 187 6.78 -4.58 -20.04
C GLY A 187 8.12 -4.27 -20.71
N GLY A 188 8.67 -3.06 -20.57
CA GLY A 188 9.88 -2.66 -21.28
C GLY A 188 9.71 -2.63 -22.80
N PHE A 189 10.82 -2.50 -23.52
CA PHE A 189 10.82 -2.34 -24.97
C PHE A 189 11.02 -3.68 -25.69
N LEU A 190 10.01 -4.10 -26.47
CA LEU A 190 10.00 -5.34 -27.27
C LEU A 190 10.32 -6.61 -26.46
N ARG A 191 9.78 -6.73 -25.24
CA ARG A 191 10.05 -7.88 -24.35
C ARG A 191 8.80 -8.71 -24.11
N GLU A 192 8.99 -10.03 -24.21
CA GLU A 192 7.99 -10.99 -23.78
C GLU A 192 7.94 -11.13 -22.25
N VAL A 193 6.84 -11.67 -21.72
CA VAL A 193 6.56 -11.81 -20.29
C VAL A 193 7.56 -12.70 -19.54
N ASP A 194 8.16 -13.69 -20.19
CA ASP A 194 9.18 -14.54 -19.59
C ASP A 194 10.58 -13.88 -19.51
N GLN A 195 10.74 -12.69 -20.09
CA GLN A 195 11.98 -11.93 -20.01
C GLN A 195 12.03 -11.04 -18.76
N PRO A 196 13.22 -10.50 -18.42
CA PRO A 196 13.35 -9.56 -17.31
C PRO A 196 12.57 -8.24 -17.51
N LEU A 197 11.29 -8.22 -17.13
CA LEU A 197 10.47 -7.01 -16.88
C LEU A 197 10.95 -6.18 -15.68
N GLN A 198 10.64 -4.89 -15.62
CA GLN A 198 10.97 -4.08 -14.43
C GLN A 198 9.85 -4.21 -13.38
N LEU A 199 10.19 -4.57 -12.14
CA LEU A 199 9.25 -4.48 -11.03
C LEU A 199 9.12 -3.02 -10.58
N VAL A 200 7.97 -2.42 -10.85
CA VAL A 200 7.64 -1.02 -10.53
C VAL A 200 7.28 -0.87 -9.06
N SER A 201 6.48 -1.79 -8.53
CA SER A 201 6.10 -1.84 -7.13
C SER A 201 5.68 -3.25 -6.70
N SER A 202 5.97 -3.61 -5.45
CA SER A 202 5.38 -4.75 -4.74
C SER A 202 5.47 -4.50 -3.24
N ARG A 203 4.58 -5.15 -2.47
CA ARG A 203 4.71 -5.26 -1.01
C ARG A 203 5.68 -6.38 -0.58
N ASP A 204 5.91 -7.37 -1.43
CA ASP A 204 6.73 -8.53 -1.14
C ASP A 204 7.99 -8.54 -2.03
N ASP A 205 9.05 -9.20 -1.58
CA ASP A 205 10.24 -9.40 -2.40
C ASP A 205 9.98 -10.53 -3.42
N VAL A 206 9.74 -10.18 -4.69
CA VAL A 206 9.38 -11.14 -5.75
C VAL A 206 10.55 -11.32 -6.72
N LYS A 207 11.68 -11.80 -6.19
CA LYS A 207 12.91 -11.99 -6.96
C LYS A 207 12.76 -12.97 -8.10
N ASP A 208 11.98 -14.05 -7.89
CA ASP A 208 11.87 -15.16 -8.83
C ASP A 208 10.78 -14.99 -9.89
N ARG A 209 9.88 -14.01 -9.72
CA ARG A 209 8.73 -13.73 -10.60
C ARG A 209 7.89 -14.97 -10.90
N SER A 210 7.67 -15.76 -9.84
CA SER A 210 6.87 -16.99 -9.87
C SER A 210 5.48 -16.80 -10.48
N ASP A 211 4.88 -15.62 -10.34
CA ASP A 211 3.60 -15.25 -10.98
C ASP A 211 3.69 -15.20 -12.52
N LEU A 212 4.68 -14.49 -13.07
CA LEU A 212 4.90 -14.44 -14.53
C LEU A 212 5.32 -15.81 -15.08
N LYS A 213 6.10 -16.58 -14.32
CA LYS A 213 6.46 -17.97 -14.68
C LYS A 213 5.22 -18.87 -14.74
N ALA A 214 4.30 -18.74 -13.79
CA ALA A 214 3.04 -19.49 -13.78
C ALA A 214 2.16 -19.14 -15.00
N LEU A 215 2.09 -17.86 -15.38
CA LEU A 215 1.41 -17.43 -16.61
C LEU A 215 2.00 -18.09 -17.85
N MET A 216 3.33 -18.09 -17.97
CA MET A 216 4.00 -18.66 -19.13
C MET A 216 3.90 -20.19 -19.17
N ALA A 217 3.93 -20.86 -18.02
CA ALA A 217 3.67 -22.30 -17.92
C ALA A 217 2.23 -22.63 -18.35
N ALA A 218 1.25 -21.83 -17.95
CA ALA A 218 -0.13 -21.98 -18.38
C ALA A 218 -0.29 -21.75 -19.90
N ALA A 219 0.35 -20.71 -20.46
CA ALA A 219 0.30 -20.40 -21.88
C ALA A 219 0.98 -21.47 -22.76
N ARG A 220 2.01 -22.15 -22.23
CA ARG A 220 2.76 -23.22 -22.93
C ARG A 220 2.10 -24.60 -22.87
N GLU A 221 0.99 -24.76 -22.17
CA GLU A 221 0.26 -26.03 -22.12
C GLU A 221 -0.13 -26.48 -23.54
N PRO A 222 0.30 -27.66 -24.00
CA PRO A 222 0.06 -28.10 -25.38
C PRO A 222 -1.42 -28.36 -25.66
N ASN A 223 -2.20 -28.88 -24.70
CA ASN A 223 -3.61 -29.15 -24.91
C ASN A 223 -4.45 -27.85 -24.84
N PRO A 224 -5.17 -27.44 -25.91
CA PRO A 224 -5.88 -26.16 -25.95
C PRO A 224 -6.92 -25.98 -24.83
N GLN A 225 -7.67 -27.03 -24.48
CA GLN A 225 -8.68 -26.99 -23.43
C GLN A 225 -8.03 -26.84 -22.05
N MET A 226 -6.96 -27.59 -21.78
CA MET A 226 -6.21 -27.47 -20.52
C MET A 226 -5.47 -26.15 -20.42
N ARG A 227 -4.98 -25.62 -21.55
CA ARG A 227 -4.35 -24.30 -21.63
C ARG A 227 -5.30 -23.21 -21.18
N MET A 228 -6.53 -23.19 -21.71
CA MET A 228 -7.56 -22.23 -21.30
C MET A 228 -7.87 -22.35 -19.80
N ARG A 229 -8.10 -23.56 -19.30
CA ARG A 229 -8.35 -23.80 -17.87
C ARG A 229 -7.19 -23.33 -16.97
N LYS A 230 -5.93 -23.55 -17.38
CA LYS A 230 -4.76 -23.10 -16.62
C LYS A 230 -4.59 -21.58 -16.68
N LEU A 231 -4.81 -20.97 -17.84
CA LEU A 231 -4.73 -19.52 -18.02
C LEU A 231 -5.77 -18.79 -17.17
N GLU A 232 -7.02 -19.25 -17.15
CA GLU A 232 -8.09 -18.64 -16.34
C GLU A 232 -7.78 -18.61 -14.83
N LYS A 233 -6.94 -19.52 -14.33
CA LYS A 233 -6.51 -19.53 -12.93
C LYS A 233 -5.51 -18.41 -12.60
N VAL A 234 -4.71 -17.95 -13.57
CA VAL A 234 -3.58 -17.04 -13.34
C VAL A 234 -3.70 -15.72 -14.09
N LEU A 235 -4.65 -15.59 -15.01
CA LEU A 235 -4.90 -14.43 -15.85
C LEU A 235 -6.37 -14.04 -15.72
N ASP A 236 -6.65 -12.74 -15.56
CA ASP A 236 -8.01 -12.22 -15.69
C ASP A 236 -8.42 -12.28 -17.17
N MET A 237 -8.95 -13.44 -17.57
CA MET A 237 -9.21 -13.78 -18.97
C MET A 237 -10.17 -12.78 -19.65
N ASP A 238 -11.19 -12.31 -18.94
CA ASP A 238 -12.15 -11.34 -19.49
C ASP A 238 -11.49 -9.99 -19.80
N LYS A 239 -10.63 -9.48 -18.92
CA LYS A 239 -9.87 -8.26 -19.18
C LYS A 239 -8.82 -8.47 -20.25
N PHE A 240 -8.17 -9.63 -20.27
CA PHE A 240 -7.17 -9.93 -21.28
C PHE A 240 -7.80 -10.04 -22.68
N ILE A 241 -8.92 -10.74 -22.85
CA ILE A 241 -9.66 -10.78 -24.11
C ILE A 241 -10.13 -9.37 -24.53
N SER A 242 -10.60 -8.55 -23.59
CA SER A 242 -10.96 -7.16 -23.86
C SER A 242 -9.73 -6.33 -24.28
N TYR A 243 -8.57 -6.57 -23.67
CA TYR A 243 -7.29 -5.97 -24.03
C TYR A 243 -6.89 -6.33 -25.47
N LEU A 244 -6.89 -7.62 -25.83
CA LEU A 244 -6.59 -8.07 -27.21
C LEU A 244 -7.55 -7.49 -28.25
N ALA A 245 -8.85 -7.48 -27.93
CA ALA A 245 -9.87 -6.96 -28.82
C ALA A 245 -9.72 -5.45 -29.01
N MET A 246 -9.43 -4.70 -27.94
CA MET A 246 -9.17 -3.26 -28.01
C MET A 246 -7.91 -2.93 -28.83
N GLU A 247 -6.81 -3.64 -28.59
CA GLU A 247 -5.56 -3.52 -29.36
C GLU A 247 -5.80 -3.70 -30.87
N SER A 248 -6.68 -4.63 -31.23
CA SER A 248 -7.08 -4.83 -32.62
C SER A 248 -8.07 -3.79 -33.10
N VAL A 249 -9.04 -3.37 -32.29
CA VAL A 249 -10.01 -2.32 -32.63
C VAL A 249 -9.29 -1.01 -32.92
N THR A 250 -8.33 -0.62 -32.09
CA THR A 250 -7.51 0.58 -32.29
C THR A 250 -6.36 0.35 -33.25
N TRP A 251 -6.11 -0.89 -33.69
CA TRP A 251 -4.93 -1.24 -34.48
C TRP A 251 -3.63 -0.68 -33.90
N ASP A 252 -3.38 -1.01 -32.63
CA ASP A 252 -2.13 -0.65 -31.96
C ASP A 252 -1.04 -1.67 -32.35
N TRP A 253 -0.29 -1.31 -33.38
CA TRP A 253 0.74 -2.18 -33.91
C TRP A 253 1.94 -2.32 -32.97
N ASP A 254 2.15 -1.36 -32.06
CA ASP A 254 3.27 -1.32 -31.13
C ASP A 254 2.89 -1.80 -29.71
N GLY A 255 1.63 -2.23 -29.53
CA GLY A 255 1.15 -2.83 -28.30
C GLY A 255 1.63 -4.28 -28.09
N TYR A 256 1.32 -4.86 -26.93
CA TYR A 256 1.82 -6.18 -26.56
C TYR A 256 1.44 -7.29 -27.57
N PRO A 257 0.18 -7.39 -28.02
CA PRO A 257 -0.21 -8.49 -28.89
C PRO A 257 0.55 -8.50 -30.20
N MET A 258 0.87 -7.34 -30.77
CA MET A 258 1.49 -7.24 -32.10
C MET A 258 3.01 -7.07 -32.05
N ASN A 259 3.58 -6.43 -31.02
CA ASN A 259 5.01 -6.14 -30.98
C ASN A 259 5.68 -6.36 -29.60
N ARG A 260 4.96 -6.87 -28.59
CA ARG A 260 5.48 -7.11 -27.23
C ARG A 260 6.03 -5.83 -26.58
N ASN A 261 5.38 -4.71 -26.84
CA ASN A 261 5.75 -3.39 -26.32
C ASN A 261 4.51 -2.69 -25.73
N ASN A 262 4.71 -1.53 -25.10
CA ASN A 262 3.62 -0.67 -24.63
C ASN A 262 2.62 -1.33 -23.67
N TYR A 263 3.06 -2.24 -22.80
CA TYR A 263 2.19 -2.88 -21.80
C TYR A 263 2.77 -2.87 -20.39
N ARG A 264 1.87 -3.08 -19.42
CA ARG A 264 2.18 -3.35 -18.02
C ARG A 264 1.37 -4.54 -17.53
N ILE A 265 1.83 -5.16 -16.45
CA ILE A 265 1.14 -6.29 -15.83
C ILE A 265 0.98 -6.02 -14.33
N TYR A 266 -0.24 -6.13 -13.82
CA TYR A 266 -0.52 -6.10 -12.39
C TYR A 266 -0.99 -7.48 -11.92
N HIS A 267 -0.35 -8.03 -10.88
CA HIS A 267 -0.79 -9.22 -10.19
C HIS A 267 -1.71 -8.85 -9.03
N ASP A 268 -3.02 -9.04 -9.21
CA ASP A 268 -3.99 -8.91 -8.12
C ASP A 268 -3.91 -10.15 -7.21
N LYS A 269 -3.10 -10.06 -6.16
CA LYS A 269 -2.85 -11.13 -5.19
C LYS A 269 -4.12 -11.62 -4.48
N GLN A 270 -5.16 -10.80 -4.38
CA GLN A 270 -6.42 -11.25 -3.78
C GLN A 270 -7.14 -12.25 -4.68
N ARG A 271 -7.08 -12.02 -6.00
CA ARG A 271 -7.68 -12.91 -7.00
C ARG A 271 -6.71 -14.00 -7.48
N GLY A 272 -5.42 -13.82 -7.25
CA GLY A 272 -4.35 -14.68 -7.80
C GLY A 272 -4.21 -14.57 -9.31
N GLN A 273 -4.65 -13.45 -9.90
CA GLN A 273 -4.73 -13.26 -11.35
C GLN A 273 -3.94 -12.04 -11.81
N LEU A 274 -3.31 -12.17 -12.97
CA LEU A 274 -2.60 -11.11 -13.67
C LEU A 274 -3.55 -10.32 -14.58
N VAL A 275 -3.32 -9.02 -14.69
CA VAL A 275 -4.09 -8.09 -15.53
C VAL A 275 -3.13 -7.29 -16.40
N PHE A 276 -3.34 -7.35 -17.71
CA PHE A 276 -2.60 -6.54 -18.67
C PHE A 276 -3.22 -5.14 -18.77
N ILE A 277 -2.35 -4.14 -18.91
CA ILE A 277 -2.70 -2.72 -18.89
C ILE A 277 -1.96 -2.06 -20.07
N PRO A 278 -2.66 -1.40 -21.00
CA PRO A 278 -2.01 -0.67 -22.10
C PRO A 278 -1.22 0.53 -21.59
N SER A 279 -0.23 0.91 -22.37
CA SER A 279 0.55 2.14 -22.26
C SER A 279 0.95 2.60 -23.66
N GLY A 280 1.63 3.74 -23.82
CA GLY A 280 2.17 4.16 -25.13
C GLY A 280 1.16 4.21 -26.29
N MET A 281 -0.06 4.69 -26.05
CA MET A 281 -1.15 4.66 -27.05
C MET A 281 -1.16 5.92 -27.93
N ASP A 282 -0.01 6.40 -28.39
CA ASP A 282 0.09 7.60 -29.23
C ASP A 282 -0.04 7.27 -30.73
N GLN A 283 0.33 6.06 -31.16
CA GLN A 283 0.31 5.63 -32.58
C GLN A 283 -0.92 4.79 -32.97
N MET A 284 -2.06 5.04 -32.32
CA MET A 284 -3.29 4.28 -32.52
C MET A 284 -3.98 4.63 -33.83
N PHE A 285 -4.74 3.68 -34.36
CA PHE A 285 -5.43 3.73 -35.66
C PHE A 285 -4.48 3.88 -36.85
N GLY A 286 -3.23 3.41 -36.72
CA GLY A 286 -2.20 3.53 -37.76
C GLY A 286 -2.52 2.77 -39.06
N ASN A 287 -3.36 1.73 -39.00
CA ASN A 287 -3.89 1.05 -40.18
C ASN A 287 -5.40 0.74 -39.98
N PRO A 288 -6.29 1.69 -40.30
CA PRO A 288 -7.72 1.52 -40.06
C PRO A 288 -8.34 0.38 -40.90
N GLY A 289 -7.71 0.02 -42.03
CA GLY A 289 -8.12 -1.08 -42.90
C GLY A 289 -7.55 -2.45 -42.51
N GLY A 290 -6.75 -2.55 -41.45
CA GLY A 290 -6.08 -3.79 -41.07
C GLY A 290 -7.05 -4.93 -40.67
N THR A 291 -6.54 -6.15 -40.63
CA THR A 291 -7.32 -7.31 -40.17
C THR A 291 -7.81 -7.14 -38.71
N ILE A 292 -8.99 -7.68 -38.38
CA ILE A 292 -9.50 -7.78 -37.01
C ILE A 292 -8.89 -8.94 -36.23
N LEU A 293 -8.05 -9.77 -36.85
CA LEU A 293 -7.22 -10.75 -36.15
C LEU A 293 -5.80 -10.64 -36.72
N PRO A 294 -5.01 -9.67 -36.25
CA PRO A 294 -3.63 -9.55 -36.68
C PRO A 294 -2.81 -10.73 -36.16
N GLY A 295 -1.69 -11.02 -36.82
CA GLY A 295 -0.77 -12.07 -36.38
C GLY A 295 -0.15 -11.69 -35.04
N PHE A 296 -0.75 -12.12 -33.93
CA PHE A 296 -0.25 -11.80 -32.60
C PHE A 296 1.12 -12.43 -32.37
N GLN A 297 2.10 -11.58 -32.06
CA GLN A 297 3.46 -11.96 -31.73
C GLN A 297 3.66 -12.15 -30.22
N GLY A 298 2.87 -11.46 -29.38
CA GLY A 298 2.87 -11.65 -27.93
C GLY A 298 2.46 -13.09 -27.60
N PHE A 299 3.32 -13.83 -26.92
CA PHE A 299 3.16 -15.27 -26.73
C PHE A 299 1.86 -15.61 -25.99
N VAL A 300 1.54 -14.88 -24.92
CA VAL A 300 0.29 -15.09 -24.17
C VAL A 300 -0.93 -14.78 -25.05
N ALA A 301 -0.89 -13.67 -25.80
CA ALA A 301 -1.96 -13.27 -26.71
C ALA A 301 -2.24 -14.35 -27.76
N ARG A 302 -1.20 -14.80 -28.44
CA ARG A 302 -1.26 -15.87 -29.43
C ARG A 302 -1.76 -17.18 -28.82
N SER A 303 -1.22 -17.57 -27.67
CA SER A 303 -1.59 -18.83 -26.99
C SER A 303 -3.07 -18.92 -26.64
N VAL A 304 -3.74 -17.78 -26.40
CA VAL A 304 -5.18 -17.68 -26.14
C VAL A 304 -5.97 -17.78 -27.44
N VAL A 305 -5.69 -16.93 -28.43
CA VAL A 305 -6.51 -16.86 -29.67
C VAL A 305 -6.29 -18.01 -30.66
N GLU A 306 -5.25 -18.81 -30.46
CA GLU A 306 -5.06 -20.06 -31.20
C GLU A 306 -6.00 -21.17 -30.69
N THR A 307 -6.51 -21.08 -29.46
CA THR A 307 -7.51 -22.04 -28.97
C THR A 307 -8.89 -21.75 -29.58
N PRO A 308 -9.71 -22.77 -29.87
CA PRO A 308 -11.07 -22.55 -30.36
C PRO A 308 -11.92 -21.67 -29.43
N GLU A 309 -11.83 -21.92 -28.11
CA GLU A 309 -12.55 -21.16 -27.10
C GLU A 309 -12.05 -19.71 -27.00
N GLY A 310 -10.74 -19.48 -26.91
CA GLY A 310 -10.17 -18.14 -26.84
C GLY A 310 -10.44 -17.31 -28.09
N ARG A 311 -10.37 -17.92 -29.28
CA ARG A 311 -10.73 -17.27 -30.56
C ARG A 311 -12.20 -16.86 -30.60
N LYS A 312 -13.09 -17.73 -30.13
CA LYS A 312 -14.52 -17.45 -30.02
C LYS A 312 -14.77 -16.27 -29.09
N ARG A 313 -14.24 -16.31 -27.86
CA ARG A 313 -14.36 -15.21 -26.88
C ARG A 313 -13.80 -13.89 -27.43
N TYR A 314 -12.71 -13.95 -28.18
CA TYR A 314 -12.11 -12.80 -28.84
C TYR A 314 -13.03 -12.13 -29.86
N TYR A 315 -13.56 -12.88 -30.84
CA TYR A 315 -14.44 -12.32 -31.86
C TYR A 315 -15.73 -11.75 -31.29
N LEU A 316 -16.29 -12.44 -30.31
CA LEU A 316 -17.49 -11.99 -29.61
C LEU A 316 -17.24 -10.69 -28.84
N ARG A 317 -16.13 -10.61 -28.10
CA ARG A 317 -15.77 -9.37 -27.41
C ARG A 317 -15.50 -8.22 -28.37
N LEU A 318 -14.87 -8.50 -29.51
CA LEU A 318 -14.63 -7.50 -30.55
C LEU A 318 -15.95 -6.96 -31.13
N ALA A 319 -16.92 -7.83 -31.37
CA ALA A 319 -18.27 -7.43 -31.77
C ALA A 319 -18.96 -6.57 -30.69
N GLU A 320 -18.87 -6.95 -29.41
CA GLU A 320 -19.37 -6.13 -28.29
C GLU A 320 -18.79 -4.72 -28.31
N ILE A 321 -17.47 -4.63 -28.45
CA ILE A 321 -16.76 -3.34 -28.42
C ILE A 321 -17.18 -2.49 -29.60
N HIS A 322 -17.30 -3.08 -30.80
CA HIS A 322 -17.78 -2.37 -31.97
C HIS A 322 -19.20 -1.82 -31.74
N GLU A 323 -20.09 -2.64 -31.19
CA GLU A 323 -21.52 -2.32 -31.03
C GLU A 323 -21.85 -1.43 -29.83
N GLU A 324 -21.05 -1.45 -28.76
CA GLU A 324 -21.37 -0.76 -27.49
C GLU A 324 -20.37 0.35 -27.12
N ILE A 325 -19.18 0.37 -27.73
CA ILE A 325 -18.09 1.26 -27.31
C ILE A 325 -17.59 2.13 -28.47
N LEU A 326 -17.37 1.56 -29.66
CA LEU A 326 -16.83 2.27 -30.83
C LEU A 326 -17.90 3.09 -31.58
N HIS A 327 -18.55 4.02 -30.88
CA HIS A 327 -19.57 4.88 -31.48
C HIS A 327 -18.95 6.06 -32.23
N VAL A 328 -18.87 5.94 -33.56
CA VAL A 328 -18.29 6.95 -34.45
C VAL A 328 -18.82 8.35 -34.19
N GLU A 329 -20.14 8.52 -34.02
CA GLU A 329 -20.75 9.83 -33.75
C GLU A 329 -20.35 10.40 -32.39
N LYS A 330 -20.37 9.59 -31.33
CA LYS A 330 -19.98 10.05 -29.98
C LYS A 330 -18.51 10.42 -29.93
N LEU A 331 -17.65 9.62 -30.57
CA LEU A 331 -16.22 9.90 -30.67
C LEU A 331 -15.95 11.15 -31.52
N SER A 332 -16.72 11.36 -32.60
CA SER A 332 -16.60 12.57 -33.42
C SER A 332 -16.96 13.84 -32.64
N LYS A 333 -18.03 13.79 -31.82
CA LYS A 333 -18.39 14.88 -30.89
C LYS A 333 -17.29 15.10 -29.84
N ARG A 334 -16.78 14.03 -29.25
CA ARG A 334 -15.68 14.10 -28.28
C ARG A 334 -14.41 14.73 -28.87
N LEU A 335 -14.06 14.40 -30.11
CA LEU A 335 -12.94 15.01 -30.83
C LEU A 335 -13.17 16.51 -31.08
N ALA A 336 -14.40 16.93 -31.38
CA ALA A 336 -14.74 18.34 -31.54
C ALA A 336 -14.62 19.13 -30.22
N GLU A 337 -15.08 18.56 -29.10
CA GLU A 337 -14.90 19.14 -27.76
C GLU A 337 -13.43 19.34 -27.42
N LEU A 338 -12.60 18.33 -27.68
CA LEU A 338 -11.16 18.39 -27.45
C LEU A 338 -10.51 19.44 -28.35
N GLN A 339 -10.92 19.52 -29.62
CA GLN A 339 -10.39 20.50 -30.56
C GLN A 339 -10.64 21.94 -30.12
N ALA A 340 -11.85 22.24 -29.65
CA ALA A 340 -12.21 23.58 -29.19
C ALA A 340 -11.33 24.10 -28.04
N VAL A 341 -10.77 23.19 -27.24
CA VAL A 341 -9.92 23.53 -26.09
C VAL A 341 -8.43 23.49 -26.42
N ILE A 342 -7.99 22.52 -27.24
CA ILE A 342 -6.57 22.29 -27.51
C ILE A 342 -6.04 23.23 -28.60
N GLN A 343 -6.82 23.52 -29.64
CA GLN A 343 -6.35 24.31 -30.77
C GLN A 343 -5.89 25.73 -30.36
N PRO A 344 -6.64 26.50 -29.55
CA PRO A 344 -6.20 27.81 -29.09
C PRO A 344 -4.90 27.74 -28.26
N ALA A 345 -4.78 26.74 -27.39
CA ALA A 345 -3.58 26.54 -26.59
C ALA A 345 -2.35 26.25 -27.48
N LEU A 346 -2.51 25.41 -28.51
CA LEU A 346 -1.44 25.08 -29.44
C LEU A 346 -1.03 26.29 -30.29
N LEU A 347 -1.98 27.11 -30.76
CA LEU A 347 -1.72 28.36 -31.47
C LEU A 347 -0.84 29.33 -30.64
N SER A 348 -0.99 29.34 -29.31
CA SER A 348 -0.23 30.24 -28.43
C SER A 348 1.26 29.87 -28.28
N VAL A 349 1.65 28.65 -28.68
CA VAL A 349 3.03 28.14 -28.56
C VAL A 349 3.64 27.68 -29.88
N ASN A 350 2.82 27.34 -30.86
CA ASN A 350 3.23 26.97 -32.21
C ASN A 350 2.09 27.26 -33.21
N GLN A 351 2.17 28.39 -33.90
CA GLN A 351 1.13 28.82 -34.83
C GLN A 351 0.91 27.84 -35.99
N GLY A 352 1.99 27.25 -36.54
CA GLY A 352 1.91 26.30 -37.65
C GLY A 352 1.15 25.04 -37.24
N ALA A 353 1.54 24.44 -36.12
CA ALA A 353 0.86 23.27 -35.57
C ALA A 353 -0.60 23.58 -35.18
N GLY A 354 -0.87 24.76 -34.61
CA GLY A 354 -2.23 25.19 -34.27
C GLY A 354 -3.15 25.39 -35.48
N ARG A 355 -2.60 25.84 -36.63
CA ARG A 355 -3.36 25.95 -37.90
C ARG A 355 -3.62 24.59 -38.55
N ASP A 356 -2.67 23.65 -38.47
CA ASP A 356 -2.84 22.29 -39.01
C ASP A 356 -3.65 21.36 -38.08
N TYR A 357 -3.81 21.72 -36.81
CA TYR A 357 -4.48 20.89 -35.81
C TYR A 357 -5.87 20.35 -36.22
N PRO A 358 -6.78 21.13 -36.85
CA PRO A 358 -8.04 20.60 -37.37
C PRO A 358 -7.85 19.45 -38.36
N ASN A 359 -6.81 19.48 -39.19
CA ASN A 359 -6.49 18.39 -40.12
C ASN A 359 -6.06 17.13 -39.36
N GLN A 360 -5.27 17.28 -38.29
CA GLN A 360 -4.86 16.15 -37.44
C GLN A 360 -6.06 15.48 -36.77
N VAL A 361 -6.99 16.29 -36.21
CA VAL A 361 -8.24 15.79 -35.62
C VAL A 361 -9.11 15.10 -36.68
N ASN A 362 -9.21 15.68 -37.88
CA ASN A 362 -9.96 15.11 -38.99
C ASN A 362 -9.38 13.77 -39.46
N ARG A 363 -8.06 13.61 -39.52
CA ARG A 363 -7.40 12.34 -39.85
C ARG A 363 -7.78 11.23 -38.87
N LEU A 364 -7.71 11.50 -37.57
CA LEU A 364 -8.13 10.52 -36.56
C LEU A 364 -9.63 10.21 -36.67
N ARG A 365 -10.48 11.22 -36.90
CA ARG A 365 -11.92 11.01 -37.10
C ARG A 365 -12.18 10.07 -38.29
N GLN A 366 -11.52 10.30 -39.42
CA GLN A 366 -11.62 9.45 -40.62
C GLN A 366 -11.12 8.03 -40.34
N ALA A 367 -9.99 7.89 -39.62
CA ALA A 367 -9.44 6.60 -39.26
C ALA A 367 -10.40 5.80 -38.36
N ILE A 368 -11.02 6.43 -37.37
CA ILE A 368 -12.05 5.80 -36.51
C ILE A 368 -13.25 5.35 -37.35
N THR A 369 -13.78 6.21 -38.23
CA THR A 369 -14.90 5.89 -39.11
C THR A 369 -14.59 4.70 -40.01
N GLN A 370 -13.42 4.74 -40.68
CA GLN A 370 -12.98 3.65 -41.55
C GLN A 370 -12.76 2.37 -40.76
N ARG A 371 -12.22 2.47 -39.54
CA ARG A 371 -11.97 1.30 -38.70
C ARG A 371 -13.26 0.62 -38.25
N ALA A 372 -14.27 1.40 -37.84
CA ALA A 372 -15.59 0.87 -37.51
C ALA A 372 -16.19 0.09 -38.68
N LYS A 373 -16.20 0.67 -39.89
CA LYS A 373 -16.67 0.00 -41.11
C LYS A 373 -15.88 -1.28 -41.41
N THR A 374 -14.56 -1.23 -41.27
CA THR A 374 -13.68 -2.38 -41.52
C THR A 374 -13.98 -3.53 -40.56
N ILE A 375 -14.20 -3.22 -39.27
CA ILE A 375 -14.55 -4.21 -38.25
C ILE A 375 -15.89 -4.85 -38.57
N GLU A 376 -16.90 -4.04 -38.87
CA GLU A 376 -18.24 -4.51 -39.24
C GLU A 376 -18.17 -5.50 -40.42
N GLN A 377 -17.49 -5.11 -41.51
CA GLN A 377 -17.31 -5.94 -42.69
C GLN A 377 -16.60 -7.26 -42.39
N GLN A 378 -15.53 -7.23 -41.58
CA GLN A 378 -14.77 -8.45 -41.27
C GLN A 378 -15.46 -9.35 -40.23
N LEU A 379 -16.40 -8.83 -39.44
CA LEU A 379 -17.22 -9.63 -38.51
C LEU A 379 -18.36 -10.37 -39.22
N GLN A 380 -18.80 -9.91 -40.39
CA GLN A 380 -19.87 -10.56 -41.15
C GLN A 380 -19.55 -12.04 -41.40
N GLY A 381 -20.53 -12.90 -41.11
CA GLY A 381 -20.42 -14.36 -41.24
C GLY A 381 -19.55 -15.06 -40.19
N LYS A 382 -18.72 -14.33 -39.42
CA LYS A 382 -17.92 -14.94 -38.34
C LYS A 382 -18.76 -15.30 -37.12
N LEU A 383 -19.76 -14.49 -36.79
CA LEU A 383 -20.49 -14.66 -35.54
C LEU A 383 -21.57 -15.74 -35.58
N THR A 384 -21.95 -16.25 -36.76
CA THR A 384 -23.11 -17.14 -36.98
C THR A 384 -23.22 -18.28 -35.96
N ASP A 385 -22.11 -18.97 -35.69
CA ASP A 385 -22.04 -20.11 -34.77
C ASP A 385 -21.41 -19.78 -33.41
N MET A 386 -21.07 -18.50 -33.18
CA MET A 386 -20.33 -18.05 -32.01
C MET A 386 -21.15 -17.17 -31.07
N ARG A 387 -22.42 -16.89 -31.38
CA ARG A 387 -23.24 -15.84 -30.73
C ARG A 387 -23.43 -15.97 -29.22
N ILE A 388 -23.12 -17.11 -28.62
CA ILE A 388 -23.23 -17.31 -27.18
C ILE A 388 -21.82 -17.52 -26.62
N GLN A 389 -21.44 -16.66 -25.68
CA GLN A 389 -20.29 -16.88 -24.81
C GLN A 389 -20.76 -17.42 -23.47
N VAL A 390 -20.32 -18.63 -23.15
CA VAL A 390 -20.44 -19.22 -21.81
C VAL A 390 -19.13 -19.91 -21.48
N SER A 391 -18.68 -19.78 -20.24
CA SER A 391 -17.64 -20.68 -19.70
C SER A 391 -18.32 -22.00 -19.34
N PRO A 392 -17.95 -23.14 -19.96
CA PRO A 392 -18.60 -24.40 -19.67
C PRO A 392 -18.46 -24.78 -18.19
N LEU A 393 -19.56 -25.26 -17.60
CA LEU A 393 -19.54 -26.00 -16.35
C LEU A 393 -19.02 -27.40 -16.63
N ALA A 394 -17.72 -27.54 -16.83
CA ALA A 394 -17.13 -28.87 -16.88
C ALA A 394 -17.28 -29.56 -15.50
N GLU A 395 -17.15 -28.78 -14.44
CA GLU A 395 -16.90 -29.23 -13.08
C GLU A 395 -17.49 -28.21 -12.10
N PHE A 396 -18.34 -28.65 -11.17
CA PHE A 396 -19.01 -27.79 -10.19
C PHE A 396 -19.22 -28.58 -8.89
N TYR A 397 -19.76 -27.95 -7.84
CA TYR A 397 -19.94 -28.61 -6.54
C TYR A 397 -21.35 -29.14 -6.37
N GLY A 398 -21.46 -30.45 -6.15
CA GLY A 398 -22.76 -31.09 -6.12
C GLY A 398 -23.54 -30.90 -4.82
N GLY A 399 -24.88 -30.97 -4.93
CA GLY A 399 -25.81 -30.92 -3.81
C GLY A 399 -26.09 -29.52 -3.24
N ARG A 400 -25.70 -28.46 -3.95
CA ARG A 400 -26.01 -27.06 -3.60
C ARG A 400 -26.47 -26.28 -4.83
N ALA A 401 -27.23 -25.21 -4.63
CA ALA A 401 -27.55 -24.31 -5.72
C ALA A 401 -26.25 -23.73 -6.31
N PHE A 402 -26.21 -23.63 -7.64
CA PHE A 402 -25.03 -23.17 -8.38
C PHE A 402 -25.46 -22.18 -9.45
N GLU A 403 -24.72 -21.09 -9.66
CA GLU A 403 -25.07 -20.05 -10.63
C GLU A 403 -24.10 -20.06 -11.81
N ILE A 404 -24.62 -20.21 -13.04
CA ILE A 404 -23.85 -19.89 -14.24
C ILE A 404 -24.00 -18.39 -14.47
N ASN A 405 -22.91 -17.68 -14.28
CA ASN A 405 -22.81 -16.25 -14.47
C ASN A 405 -22.14 -15.90 -15.79
N ASN A 406 -22.25 -14.63 -16.20
CA ASN A 406 -21.58 -14.07 -17.37
C ASN A 406 -21.91 -14.79 -18.70
N ILE A 407 -23.13 -15.33 -18.83
CA ILE A 407 -23.61 -15.77 -20.14
C ILE A 407 -23.80 -14.51 -20.99
N ARG A 408 -23.10 -14.41 -22.12
CA ARG A 408 -23.25 -13.27 -23.03
C ARG A 408 -23.80 -13.75 -24.35
N TYR A 409 -24.69 -12.95 -24.92
CA TYR A 409 -25.25 -13.20 -26.23
C TYR A 409 -24.96 -12.04 -27.17
N TYR A 410 -24.59 -12.33 -28.41
CA TYR A 410 -24.19 -11.35 -29.39
C TYR A 410 -25.21 -11.36 -30.52
N PRO A 411 -26.19 -10.42 -30.49
CA PRO A 411 -27.27 -10.44 -31.44
C PRO A 411 -26.80 -10.01 -32.85
N GLU A 412 -27.54 -10.44 -33.88
CA GLU A 412 -27.29 -10.01 -35.26
C GLU A 412 -27.64 -8.54 -35.46
N LYS A 413 -28.62 -8.04 -34.70
CA LYS A 413 -29.09 -6.67 -34.74
C LYS A 413 -28.95 -6.04 -33.36
N ARG A 414 -28.40 -4.82 -33.33
CA ARG A 414 -28.07 -4.09 -32.10
C ARG A 414 -29.23 -3.90 -31.12
N ASP A 415 -30.46 -3.76 -31.61
CA ASP A 415 -31.62 -3.38 -30.80
C ASP A 415 -32.77 -4.40 -30.81
N VAL A 416 -32.43 -5.68 -30.99
CA VAL A 416 -33.41 -6.77 -30.87
C VAL A 416 -33.53 -7.25 -29.42
N LYS A 417 -34.75 -7.59 -29.00
CA LYS A 417 -34.98 -8.21 -27.69
C LYS A 417 -34.52 -9.66 -27.71
N THR A 418 -33.83 -10.08 -26.66
CA THR A 418 -33.21 -11.40 -26.54
C THR A 418 -33.71 -12.12 -25.29
N THR A 419 -34.01 -13.40 -25.43
CA THR A 419 -34.39 -14.30 -24.32
C THR A 419 -33.55 -15.55 -24.36
N GLY A 420 -33.43 -16.26 -23.24
CA GLY A 420 -32.56 -17.44 -23.16
C GLY A 420 -33.11 -18.54 -22.28
N LYS A 421 -32.72 -19.77 -22.58
CA LYS A 421 -33.01 -20.98 -21.79
C LYS A 421 -31.74 -21.82 -21.63
N LEU A 422 -31.55 -22.40 -20.45
CA LEU A 422 -30.63 -23.50 -20.24
C LEU A 422 -31.43 -24.78 -20.28
N PHE A 423 -31.12 -25.64 -21.25
CA PHE A 423 -31.66 -26.98 -21.33
C PHE A 423 -30.71 -27.93 -20.61
N TRP A 424 -31.23 -28.78 -19.72
CA TRP A 424 -30.43 -29.77 -19.00
C TRP A 424 -31.13 -31.12 -18.86
N ARG A 425 -30.35 -32.18 -18.63
CA ARG A 425 -30.83 -33.53 -18.30
C ARG A 425 -29.77 -34.27 -17.49
N ARG A 426 -30.13 -35.27 -16.67
CA ARG A 426 -29.10 -36.10 -16.03
C ARG A 426 -28.36 -36.91 -17.09
N LYS A 427 -27.08 -37.19 -16.85
CA LYS A 427 -26.28 -38.00 -17.77
C LYS A 427 -26.95 -39.36 -18.00
N GLY A 428 -27.25 -39.68 -19.27
CA GLY A 428 -27.94 -40.91 -19.66
C GLY A 428 -29.46 -40.77 -19.88
N GLU A 429 -30.07 -39.66 -19.46
CA GLU A 429 -31.47 -39.36 -19.81
C GLU A 429 -31.58 -38.89 -21.27
N THR A 430 -32.77 -39.04 -21.87
CA THR A 430 -33.00 -38.66 -23.28
C THR A 430 -33.67 -37.30 -23.43
N LYS A 431 -34.52 -36.89 -22.47
CA LYS A 431 -35.31 -35.65 -22.54
C LYS A 431 -34.64 -34.51 -21.77
N PHE A 432 -34.62 -33.31 -22.34
CA PHE A 432 -34.15 -32.10 -21.68
C PHE A 432 -35.30 -31.38 -20.97
N ALA A 433 -35.08 -31.02 -19.70
CA ALA A 433 -35.82 -29.97 -19.01
C ALA A 433 -35.18 -28.61 -19.31
N PHE A 434 -35.85 -27.50 -18.98
CA PHE A 434 -35.24 -26.17 -19.13
C PHE A 434 -35.40 -25.28 -17.89
N LEU A 435 -34.43 -24.37 -17.74
CA LEU A 435 -34.44 -23.27 -16.78
C LEU A 435 -34.36 -21.95 -17.57
N PRO A 436 -35.21 -20.95 -17.28
CA PRO A 436 -35.12 -19.66 -17.94
C PRO A 436 -33.84 -18.93 -17.51
N LEU A 437 -33.23 -18.20 -18.45
CA LEU A 437 -32.14 -17.29 -18.13
C LEU A 437 -32.71 -15.97 -17.59
N GLU A 438 -32.06 -15.44 -16.56
CA GLU A 438 -32.33 -14.12 -16.01
C GLU A 438 -31.45 -13.08 -16.70
N THR A 439 -32.04 -11.99 -17.16
CA THR A 439 -31.31 -10.85 -17.75
C THR A 439 -30.68 -10.00 -16.65
N VAL A 440 -29.36 -9.91 -16.65
CA VAL A 440 -28.58 -9.08 -15.69
C VAL A 440 -28.29 -7.70 -16.28
N ALA A 441 -28.04 -7.63 -17.58
CA ALA A 441 -27.87 -6.39 -18.35
C ALA A 441 -28.22 -6.66 -19.82
N LYS A 442 -28.18 -5.63 -20.69
CA LYS A 442 -28.38 -5.82 -22.14
C LYS A 442 -27.46 -6.95 -22.61
N ASN A 443 -28.03 -8.00 -23.21
CA ASN A 443 -27.30 -9.13 -23.75
C ASN A 443 -26.45 -9.94 -22.75
N ARG A 444 -26.66 -9.75 -21.45
CA ARG A 444 -25.96 -10.47 -20.37
C ARG A 444 -26.96 -11.18 -19.48
N PHE A 445 -26.69 -12.46 -19.26
CA PHE A 445 -27.60 -13.37 -18.63
C PHE A 445 -26.90 -14.19 -17.54
N LYS A 446 -27.72 -14.74 -16.66
CA LYS A 446 -27.33 -15.75 -15.69
C LYS A 446 -28.41 -16.80 -15.56
N VAL A 447 -28.08 -17.94 -14.97
CA VAL A 447 -29.06 -18.97 -14.62
C VAL A 447 -28.65 -19.66 -13.32
N SER A 448 -29.61 -19.82 -12.42
CA SER A 448 -29.42 -20.56 -11.17
C SER A 448 -29.86 -22.01 -11.36
N LEU A 449 -28.93 -22.94 -11.18
CA LEU A 449 -29.17 -24.37 -11.10
C LEU A 449 -29.52 -24.72 -9.65
N PRO A 450 -30.73 -25.25 -9.38
CA PRO A 450 -31.10 -25.64 -8.02
C PRO A 450 -30.33 -26.89 -7.56
N ALA A 451 -30.25 -27.10 -6.25
CA ALA A 451 -29.41 -28.14 -5.63
C ALA A 451 -29.72 -29.56 -6.15
N ASN A 452 -30.97 -29.85 -6.52
CA ASN A 452 -31.38 -31.15 -7.06
C ASN A 452 -30.85 -31.43 -8.48
N VAL A 453 -30.47 -30.39 -9.24
CA VAL A 453 -29.80 -30.54 -10.55
C VAL A 453 -28.33 -30.91 -10.34
N THR A 454 -27.72 -30.31 -9.33
CA THR A 454 -26.28 -30.41 -9.06
C THR A 454 -25.91 -31.68 -8.29
N THR A 455 -26.85 -32.52 -7.84
CA THR A 455 -26.53 -33.76 -7.09
C THR A 455 -25.85 -34.85 -7.91
N ALA A 456 -25.93 -34.80 -9.25
CA ALA A 456 -25.38 -35.81 -10.13
C ALA A 456 -24.81 -35.18 -11.42
N ALA A 457 -24.04 -35.96 -12.19
CA ALA A 457 -23.58 -35.51 -13.49
C ALA A 457 -24.77 -35.24 -14.42
N PHE A 458 -24.75 -34.09 -15.10
CA PHE A 458 -25.81 -33.67 -16.00
C PHE A 458 -25.24 -33.09 -17.29
N GLU A 459 -26.01 -33.19 -18.36
CA GLU A 459 -25.68 -32.59 -19.65
C GLU A 459 -26.53 -31.34 -19.85
N TYR A 460 -25.96 -30.29 -20.43
CA TYR A 460 -26.70 -29.06 -20.69
C TYR A 460 -26.26 -28.32 -21.95
N PHE A 461 -27.15 -27.50 -22.49
CA PHE A 461 -26.85 -26.53 -23.53
C PHE A 461 -27.66 -25.24 -23.30
N LEU A 462 -27.18 -24.13 -23.83
CA LEU A 462 -27.90 -22.86 -23.83
C LEU A 462 -28.58 -22.65 -25.17
N GLU A 463 -29.75 -22.05 -25.16
CA GLU A 463 -30.44 -21.56 -26.35
C GLU A 463 -30.81 -20.09 -26.12
N MET A 464 -30.46 -19.24 -27.08
CA MET A 464 -30.81 -17.82 -27.10
C MET A 464 -31.72 -17.54 -28.29
N GLN A 465 -32.76 -16.76 -28.07
CA GLN A 465 -33.79 -16.45 -29.06
C GLN A 465 -33.94 -14.93 -29.20
N GLU A 466 -33.85 -14.46 -30.44
CA GLU A 466 -34.18 -13.09 -30.85
C GLU A 466 -35.63 -12.98 -31.29
N THR A 467 -36.28 -11.85 -31.04
CA THR A 467 -37.62 -11.58 -31.58
C THR A 467 -37.63 -11.70 -33.11
N GLY A 468 -38.33 -12.70 -33.66
CA GLY A 468 -38.45 -12.95 -35.10
C GLY A 468 -37.23 -13.60 -35.78
N GLY A 469 -36.18 -13.95 -35.02
CA GLY A 469 -34.97 -14.59 -35.53
C GLY A 469 -34.94 -16.11 -35.33
N LYS A 470 -33.90 -16.79 -35.82
CA LYS A 470 -33.63 -18.20 -35.49
C LYS A 470 -32.92 -18.30 -34.13
N PRO A 471 -33.19 -19.33 -33.31
CA PRO A 471 -32.47 -19.53 -32.05
C PRO A 471 -31.01 -19.90 -32.31
N ALA A 472 -30.11 -19.29 -31.53
CA ALA A 472 -28.71 -19.70 -31.43
C ALA A 472 -28.56 -20.70 -30.27
N ARG A 473 -27.70 -21.71 -30.42
CA ARG A 473 -27.45 -22.72 -29.38
C ARG A 473 -25.97 -22.83 -29.03
N GLU A 474 -25.68 -23.15 -27.78
CA GLU A 474 -24.33 -23.40 -27.27
C GLU A 474 -24.28 -24.68 -26.44
N PRO A 475 -23.49 -25.69 -26.84
CA PRO A 475 -22.64 -25.71 -28.03
C PRO A 475 -23.45 -25.63 -29.34
N SER A 476 -22.90 -24.96 -30.36
CA SER A 476 -23.55 -24.76 -31.66
C SER A 476 -23.60 -26.06 -32.47
N LYS A 477 -24.68 -26.26 -33.25
CA LYS A 477 -24.92 -27.51 -34.01
C LYS A 477 -23.73 -27.82 -34.91
N GLY A 478 -23.23 -29.06 -34.85
CA GLY A 478 -22.27 -29.54 -35.86
C GLY A 478 -21.54 -30.82 -35.50
N GLU A 479 -21.05 -30.98 -34.27
CA GLU A 479 -20.22 -32.15 -33.90
C GLU A 479 -20.05 -32.34 -32.38
N GLN A 480 -20.51 -31.38 -31.55
CA GLN A 480 -20.33 -31.41 -30.10
C GLN A 480 -21.63 -31.75 -29.37
N ALA A 481 -21.56 -32.76 -28.49
CA ALA A 481 -22.58 -33.10 -27.51
C ALA A 481 -22.85 -31.93 -26.56
N PRO A 482 -24.02 -31.85 -25.89
CA PRO A 482 -24.24 -30.93 -24.78
C PRO A 482 -23.06 -30.96 -23.79
N TYR A 483 -22.79 -29.83 -23.13
CA TYR A 483 -21.75 -29.79 -22.11
C TYR A 483 -22.06 -30.80 -21.02
N LEU A 484 -21.09 -31.66 -20.71
CA LEU A 484 -21.16 -32.54 -19.55
C LEU A 484 -20.61 -31.81 -18.32
N ALA A 485 -21.46 -31.65 -17.33
CA ALA A 485 -21.14 -31.07 -16.04
C ALA A 485 -21.03 -32.18 -14.99
N ILE A 486 -19.87 -32.28 -14.33
CA ILE A 486 -19.58 -33.32 -13.34
C ILE A 486 -19.47 -32.70 -11.94
N PRO A 487 -20.37 -33.04 -10.99
CA PRO A 487 -20.25 -32.55 -9.63
C PRO A 487 -19.04 -33.17 -8.93
N ASP A 488 -18.34 -32.36 -8.16
CA ASP A 488 -17.53 -32.79 -7.04
C ASP A 488 -18.47 -33.13 -5.87
N LEU A 489 -18.41 -34.37 -5.40
CA LEU A 489 -19.15 -34.88 -4.24
C LEU A 489 -18.22 -35.40 -3.13
N THR A 490 -16.89 -35.29 -3.30
CA THR A 490 -15.92 -35.98 -2.44
C THR A 490 -15.33 -34.99 -1.46
N PRO A 491 -15.43 -35.21 -0.13
CA PRO A 491 -14.70 -34.39 0.83
C PRO A 491 -13.18 -34.64 0.77
N PRO A 492 -12.35 -33.70 1.25
CA PRO A 492 -10.92 -33.92 1.37
C PRO A 492 -10.60 -35.13 2.25
N THR A 493 -9.50 -35.79 1.94
CA THR A 493 -8.93 -36.84 2.80
C THR A 493 -8.54 -36.30 4.17
N ILE A 494 -8.46 -37.20 5.15
CA ILE A 494 -7.91 -36.91 6.47
C ILE A 494 -6.46 -36.43 6.35
N VAL A 495 -6.07 -35.45 7.16
CA VAL A 495 -4.69 -34.93 7.20
C VAL A 495 -3.68 -36.06 7.51
N PRO A 496 -2.73 -36.36 6.61
CA PRO A 496 -1.69 -37.36 6.84
C PRO A 496 -0.55 -36.82 7.70
N GLU A 497 0.06 -37.70 8.51
CA GLU A 497 1.30 -37.44 9.26
C GLU A 497 1.31 -36.14 10.08
N LEU A 498 0.19 -35.81 10.73
CA LEU A 498 0.14 -34.70 11.68
C LEU A 498 1.07 -35.01 12.87
N ALA A 499 2.10 -34.18 13.03
CA ALA A 499 3.10 -34.31 14.07
C ALA A 499 3.44 -32.95 14.69
N ALA A 500 3.96 -32.96 15.91
CA ALA A 500 4.58 -31.80 16.53
C ALA A 500 6.11 -31.87 16.30
N THR A 501 6.67 -30.92 15.55
CA THR A 501 8.08 -30.94 15.13
C THR A 501 8.99 -30.13 16.04
N VAL A 502 8.43 -29.13 16.72
CA VAL A 502 9.13 -28.36 17.74
C VAL A 502 8.18 -28.19 18.91
N VAL A 503 8.52 -28.85 20.02
CA VAL A 503 7.91 -28.61 21.33
C VAL A 503 8.96 -27.86 22.15
N LYS A 504 9.05 -26.55 21.92
CA LYS A 504 9.74 -25.65 22.82
C LYS A 504 8.72 -25.12 23.79
N SER A 505 9.17 -24.67 24.94
CA SER A 505 8.26 -24.59 26.07
C SER A 505 7.06 -23.64 25.85
N PHE A 506 7.18 -22.54 25.08
CA PHE A 506 6.03 -21.69 24.69
C PHE A 506 5.49 -21.88 23.25
N ARG A 507 5.98 -22.88 22.51
CA ARG A 507 5.58 -23.06 21.10
C ARG A 507 5.46 -24.53 20.74
N VAL A 508 4.25 -24.92 20.34
CA VAL A 508 4.01 -26.17 19.63
C VAL A 508 3.90 -25.86 18.16
N THR A 509 4.86 -26.35 17.38
CA THR A 509 4.78 -26.29 15.91
C THR A 509 4.22 -27.60 15.38
N LEU A 510 3.01 -27.53 14.85
CA LEU A 510 2.37 -28.60 14.11
C LEU A 510 2.90 -28.59 12.66
N ALA A 511 3.18 -29.77 12.14
CA ALA A 511 3.45 -29.99 10.72
C ALA A 511 2.67 -31.23 10.26
N TRP A 512 2.25 -31.23 9.01
CA TRP A 512 1.55 -32.36 8.40
C TRP A 512 1.97 -32.51 6.94
N LYS A 513 1.70 -33.69 6.36
CA LYS A 513 1.75 -33.84 4.90
C LYS A 513 0.46 -33.29 4.27
N PRO A 514 0.50 -32.82 3.01
CA PRO A 514 -0.70 -32.32 2.34
C PRO A 514 -1.80 -33.39 2.29
N ALA A 515 -3.01 -33.04 2.72
CA ALA A 515 -4.18 -33.84 2.40
C ALA A 515 -4.48 -33.76 0.89
N THR A 516 -5.07 -34.80 0.34
CA THR A 516 -5.54 -34.84 -1.05
C THR A 516 -7.04 -34.69 -1.13
N ASP A 517 -7.50 -34.22 -2.28
CA ASP A 517 -8.90 -34.04 -2.64
C ASP A 517 -8.99 -34.29 -4.15
N ASP A 518 -10.12 -34.78 -4.67
CA ASP A 518 -10.26 -35.03 -6.11
C ASP A 518 -10.16 -33.72 -6.91
N ARG A 519 -10.45 -32.57 -6.26
CA ARG A 519 -10.30 -31.23 -6.85
C ARG A 519 -9.17 -30.44 -6.23
N LYS A 520 -9.33 -29.99 -4.98
CA LYS A 520 -8.38 -29.14 -4.27
C LYS A 520 -8.75 -28.95 -2.80
N VAL A 521 -7.75 -29.14 -1.93
CA VAL A 521 -7.78 -28.62 -0.55
C VAL A 521 -7.57 -27.10 -0.55
N ALA A 522 -8.57 -26.35 -0.07
CA ALA A 522 -8.56 -24.89 -0.05
C ALA A 522 -7.91 -24.31 1.20
N GLU A 523 -8.14 -24.94 2.35
CA GLU A 523 -7.66 -24.50 3.66
C GLU A 523 -7.53 -25.68 4.64
N TYR A 524 -6.79 -25.46 5.72
CA TYR A 524 -6.83 -26.30 6.91
C TYR A 524 -7.35 -25.48 8.10
N ARG A 525 -8.17 -26.11 8.93
CA ARG A 525 -8.67 -25.55 10.19
C ARG A 525 -7.95 -26.22 11.34
N VAL A 526 -7.41 -25.43 12.26
CA VAL A 526 -6.58 -25.88 13.38
C VAL A 526 -7.27 -25.54 14.69
N PHE A 527 -7.32 -26.52 15.59
CA PHE A 527 -8.02 -26.44 16.87
C PHE A 527 -7.14 -26.98 18.02
N ARG A 528 -7.51 -26.61 19.25
CA ARG A 528 -6.88 -27.08 20.49
C ARG A 528 -7.91 -27.36 21.58
N GLY A 529 -7.70 -28.45 22.31
CA GLY A 529 -8.50 -28.84 23.46
C GLY A 529 -7.69 -29.55 24.53
N LEU A 530 -8.32 -29.78 25.69
CA LEU A 530 -7.67 -30.39 26.86
C LEU A 530 -7.96 -31.89 27.02
N THR A 531 -8.91 -32.41 26.26
CA THR A 531 -9.34 -33.81 26.31
C THR A 531 -9.12 -34.49 24.98
N ASP A 532 -8.99 -35.82 24.99
CA ASP A 532 -9.00 -36.60 23.76
C ASP A 532 -10.29 -36.34 22.97
N LYS A 533 -10.17 -36.33 21.64
CA LYS A 533 -11.27 -36.12 20.67
C LYS A 533 -12.25 -35.01 21.07
N PHE A 534 -11.72 -33.89 21.56
CA PHE A 534 -12.53 -32.73 21.92
C PHE A 534 -13.37 -32.24 20.72
N THR A 535 -14.53 -31.65 21.00
CA THR A 535 -15.39 -31.09 19.95
C THR A 535 -14.71 -29.90 19.26
N VAL A 536 -14.48 -30.02 17.95
CA VAL A 536 -13.99 -28.92 17.13
C VAL A 536 -15.09 -27.87 16.93
N GLY A 537 -14.77 -26.59 17.15
CA GLY A 537 -15.73 -25.50 17.03
C GLY A 537 -15.14 -24.17 17.49
N GLU A 538 -15.97 -23.13 17.62
CA GLU A 538 -15.53 -21.77 17.95
C GLU A 538 -14.74 -21.71 19.28
N LYS A 539 -15.15 -22.50 20.29
CA LYS A 539 -14.48 -22.54 21.61
C LYS A 539 -13.08 -23.18 21.58
N THR A 540 -12.79 -23.99 20.57
CA THR A 540 -11.52 -24.72 20.43
C THR A 540 -10.72 -24.25 19.22
N TRP A 541 -11.20 -23.24 18.51
CA TRP A 541 -10.60 -22.69 17.31
C TRP A 541 -9.27 -22.00 17.61
N LEU A 542 -8.23 -22.31 16.83
CA LEU A 542 -6.99 -21.55 16.81
C LEU A 542 -6.85 -20.72 15.55
N ALA A 543 -6.96 -21.35 14.38
CA ALA A 543 -6.69 -20.68 13.12
C ALA A 543 -7.24 -21.41 11.90
N LYS A 544 -7.26 -20.66 10.79
CA LYS A 544 -7.36 -21.17 9.42
C LYS A 544 -6.03 -20.87 8.72
N VAL A 545 -5.49 -21.86 8.00
CA VAL A 545 -4.31 -21.69 7.13
C VAL A 545 -4.65 -22.09 5.69
N ALA A 546 -3.97 -21.51 4.70
CA ALA A 546 -4.22 -21.81 3.29
C ALA A 546 -3.88 -23.28 2.94
N GLY A 547 -4.54 -23.86 1.94
CA GLY A 547 -4.37 -25.27 1.57
C GLY A 547 -2.98 -25.67 1.08
N ASN A 548 -2.11 -24.71 0.78
CA ASN A 548 -0.68 -24.91 0.47
C ASN A 548 0.24 -24.70 1.69
N THR A 549 -0.33 -24.42 2.87
CA THR A 549 0.39 -24.24 4.13
C THR A 549 0.22 -25.49 4.99
N HIS A 550 1.33 -26.14 5.32
CA HIS A 550 1.33 -27.45 5.99
C HIS A 550 1.98 -27.42 7.38
N THR A 551 2.04 -26.22 7.96
CA THR A 551 2.63 -25.98 9.27
C THR A 551 1.83 -24.91 10.00
N PHE A 552 1.69 -25.06 11.31
CA PHE A 552 1.07 -24.05 12.17
C PHE A 552 1.80 -23.96 13.51
N ALA A 553 1.95 -22.76 14.07
CA ALA A 553 2.59 -22.54 15.35
C ALA A 553 1.58 -22.02 16.38
N ASP A 554 1.25 -22.84 17.39
CA ASP A 554 0.59 -22.37 18.60
C ASP A 554 1.65 -21.76 19.52
N ASN A 555 1.55 -20.46 19.78
CA ASN A 555 2.48 -19.69 20.62
C ASN A 555 1.97 -19.45 22.04
N SER A 556 0.92 -20.17 22.44
CA SER A 556 0.30 -20.06 23.76
C SER A 556 -0.16 -21.41 24.33
N PRO A 557 0.60 -22.52 24.15
CA PRO A 557 0.18 -23.81 24.68
C PRO A 557 0.18 -23.76 26.22
N PRO A 558 -0.80 -24.39 26.89
CA PRO A 558 -0.84 -24.38 28.34
C PRO A 558 0.28 -25.27 28.94
N SER A 559 1.00 -24.73 29.93
CA SER A 559 2.19 -25.34 30.55
C SER A 559 1.84 -26.51 31.48
N LYS A 560 2.80 -27.43 31.69
CA LYS A 560 2.70 -28.60 32.59
C LYS A 560 1.53 -29.56 32.31
N GLN A 561 0.94 -29.53 31.12
CA GLN A 561 -0.23 -30.37 30.80
C GLN A 561 -0.16 -31.02 29.43
N THR A 562 -0.88 -32.13 29.30
CA THR A 562 -1.15 -32.77 28.01
C THR A 562 -2.20 -31.95 27.28
N THR A 563 -1.87 -31.54 26.06
CA THR A 563 -2.75 -30.76 25.18
C THR A 563 -3.05 -31.56 23.92
N TRP A 564 -4.27 -31.46 23.41
CA TRP A 564 -4.70 -32.09 22.16
C TRP A 564 -4.87 -31.04 21.07
N TYR A 565 -4.36 -31.33 19.88
CA TYR A 565 -4.56 -30.55 18.67
C TYR A 565 -5.41 -31.31 17.68
N ALA A 566 -6.16 -30.58 16.85
CA ALA A 566 -6.88 -31.16 15.74
C ALA A 566 -6.66 -30.33 14.47
N VAL A 567 -6.50 -31.02 13.33
CA VAL A 567 -6.42 -30.38 12.01
C VAL A 567 -7.44 -31.02 11.07
N GLN A 568 -8.21 -30.19 10.38
CA GLN A 568 -9.21 -30.60 9.40
C GLN A 568 -8.93 -29.94 8.04
N ALA A 569 -8.82 -30.75 7.00
CA ALA A 569 -8.74 -30.26 5.63
C ALA A 569 -10.13 -29.81 5.16
N VAL A 570 -10.17 -28.78 4.33
CA VAL A 570 -11.40 -28.20 3.81
C VAL A 570 -11.24 -27.98 2.32
N ASP A 571 -12.23 -28.42 1.55
CA ASP A 571 -12.23 -28.21 0.10
C ASP A 571 -12.61 -26.75 -0.24
N VAL A 572 -12.60 -26.46 -1.53
CA VAL A 572 -12.97 -25.16 -2.11
C VAL A 572 -14.44 -24.76 -1.92
N VAL A 573 -15.31 -25.64 -1.42
CA VAL A 573 -16.72 -25.34 -1.04
C VAL A 573 -17.03 -25.46 0.43
N GLY A 574 -16.01 -25.62 1.26
CA GLY A 574 -16.17 -25.69 2.70
C GLY A 574 -16.65 -27.04 3.20
N ARG A 575 -16.64 -28.12 2.40
CA ARG A 575 -16.82 -29.47 2.96
C ARG A 575 -15.59 -29.81 3.78
N LEU A 576 -15.86 -30.53 4.85
CA LEU A 576 -14.89 -30.84 5.86
C LEU A 576 -14.43 -32.28 5.64
N GLY A 577 -13.12 -32.47 5.51
CA GLY A 577 -12.53 -33.80 5.62
C GLY A 577 -12.63 -34.33 7.05
N GLU A 578 -12.25 -35.59 7.25
CA GLU A 578 -12.15 -36.13 8.61
C GLU A 578 -11.14 -35.37 9.47
N THR A 579 -11.42 -35.28 10.77
CA THR A 579 -10.56 -34.56 11.72
C THR A 579 -9.41 -35.45 12.18
N ARG A 580 -8.17 -34.97 12.04
CA ARG A 580 -6.98 -35.63 12.59
C ARG A 580 -6.63 -35.02 13.95
N TYR A 581 -6.54 -35.85 14.99
CA TYR A 581 -6.11 -35.45 16.33
C TYR A 581 -4.64 -35.80 16.59
N LEU A 582 -3.96 -34.99 17.40
CA LEU A 582 -2.60 -35.21 17.88
C LEU A 582 -2.50 -34.84 19.36
N GLN A 583 -2.00 -35.75 20.19
CA GLN A 583 -1.66 -35.50 21.58
C GLN A 583 -0.24 -34.91 21.68
N VAL A 584 -0.06 -33.87 22.49
CA VAL A 584 1.24 -33.23 22.74
C VAL A 584 1.43 -33.00 24.23
N LYS A 585 2.53 -33.52 24.80
CA LYS A 585 2.93 -33.22 26.17
C LYS A 585 3.70 -31.90 26.20
N VAL A 586 3.16 -30.88 26.87
CA VAL A 586 3.79 -29.55 26.93
C VAL A 586 4.74 -29.49 28.15
N PRO A 587 6.04 -29.20 27.96
CA PRO A 587 7.02 -29.12 29.05
C PRO A 587 6.71 -27.99 30.05
N ASP A 588 7.32 -28.06 31.23
CA ASP A 588 7.32 -26.94 32.18
C ASP A 588 8.04 -25.73 31.59
N HIS A 589 7.40 -24.58 31.70
CA HIS A 589 8.00 -23.28 31.48
C HIS A 589 7.31 -22.23 32.30
N GLN A 590 8.11 -21.54 33.11
CA GLN A 590 7.74 -20.27 33.70
C GLN A 590 8.43 -19.15 32.91
N PRO A 591 7.68 -18.23 32.30
CA PRO A 591 8.25 -17.02 31.73
C PRO A 591 9.01 -16.21 32.77
N PRO A 592 10.05 -15.45 32.38
CA PRO A 592 10.78 -14.61 33.33
C PRO A 592 9.83 -13.62 33.99
N ALA A 593 9.94 -13.43 35.30
CA ALA A 593 9.21 -12.37 35.96
C ALA A 593 9.66 -11.01 35.40
N ASN A 594 8.70 -10.10 35.24
CA ASN A 594 8.99 -8.73 34.83
C ASN A 594 9.04 -7.83 36.07
N THR A 595 10.20 -7.80 36.70
CA THR A 595 10.50 -7.03 37.91
C THR A 595 11.01 -5.62 37.62
N VAL A 596 11.35 -5.31 36.37
CA VAL A 596 11.97 -4.03 36.02
C VAL A 596 10.95 -2.89 35.96
N LYS A 597 11.40 -1.70 36.34
CA LYS A 597 10.64 -0.45 36.24
C LYS A 597 11.14 0.35 35.04
N LEU A 598 10.22 0.68 34.14
CA LEU A 598 10.52 1.54 33.01
C LEU A 598 10.52 3.02 33.38
N GLN A 599 11.32 3.79 32.65
CA GLN A 599 11.26 5.24 32.53
C GLN A 599 11.36 5.61 31.04
N ALA A 600 10.59 6.60 30.59
CA ALA A 600 10.70 7.12 29.23
C ALA A 600 11.20 8.58 29.26
N ILE A 601 12.28 8.84 28.54
CA ILE A 601 12.94 10.15 28.45
C ILE A 601 12.68 10.73 27.06
N PRO A 602 11.94 11.84 26.94
CA PRO A 602 11.66 12.45 25.66
C PRO A 602 12.86 13.23 25.12
N GLY A 603 13.18 13.02 23.84
CA GLY A 603 14.09 13.84 23.03
C GLY A 603 13.32 14.65 21.97
N THR A 604 14.00 15.32 21.04
CA THR A 604 13.36 16.20 20.04
C THR A 604 12.67 15.45 18.89
N LYS A 605 13.14 14.24 18.57
CA LYS A 605 12.57 13.31 17.57
C LYS A 605 12.65 11.86 18.03
N SER A 606 12.85 11.64 19.33
CA SER A 606 13.08 10.33 19.89
C SER A 606 12.49 10.21 21.29
N VAL A 607 12.32 8.97 21.73
CA VAL A 607 12.10 8.64 23.14
C VAL A 607 13.11 7.56 23.53
N THR A 608 13.86 7.80 24.60
CA THR A 608 14.72 6.78 25.20
C THR A 608 13.94 6.08 26.30
N VAL A 609 13.73 4.78 26.17
CA VAL A 609 13.13 3.92 27.19
C VAL A 609 14.26 3.30 28.01
N LEU A 610 14.36 3.68 29.27
CA LEU A 610 15.27 3.09 30.26
C LEU A 610 14.52 2.08 31.12
N TRP A 611 15.26 1.10 31.67
CA TRP A 611 14.72 0.22 32.71
C TRP A 611 15.71 0.04 33.85
N HIS A 612 15.16 -0.04 35.07
CA HIS A 612 15.90 -0.26 36.31
C HIS A 612 15.39 -1.52 37.02
N GLY A 613 16.28 -2.18 37.74
CA GLY A 613 15.99 -3.40 38.50
C GLY A 613 16.79 -4.60 38.02
N GLU A 614 16.78 -5.65 38.84
CA GLU A 614 17.47 -6.89 38.52
C GLU A 614 16.65 -7.74 37.56
N LEU A 615 17.30 -8.19 36.50
CA LEU A 615 16.74 -9.15 35.56
C LEU A 615 17.12 -10.56 35.98
N GLU A 616 16.19 -11.49 35.87
CA GLU A 616 16.50 -12.90 36.10
C GLU A 616 17.62 -13.39 35.16
N PRO A 617 18.51 -14.30 35.60
CA PRO A 617 19.61 -14.82 34.78
C PRO A 617 19.16 -15.45 33.45
N ILE A 618 17.91 -15.91 33.38
CA ILE A 618 17.34 -16.52 32.18
C ILE A 618 17.03 -15.50 31.08
N VAL A 619 16.93 -14.21 31.38
CA VAL A 619 16.60 -13.14 30.42
C VAL A 619 17.77 -12.91 29.45
N LYS A 620 17.47 -12.99 28.14
CA LYS A 620 18.42 -12.75 27.04
C LYS A 620 17.99 -11.64 26.09
N ALA A 621 16.77 -11.12 26.22
CA ALA A 621 16.38 -9.89 25.55
C ALA A 621 15.29 -9.15 26.31
N MET A 622 15.22 -7.83 26.15
CA MET A 622 14.06 -7.00 26.53
C MET A 622 13.30 -6.59 25.27
N GLU A 623 12.05 -7.02 25.12
CA GLU A 623 11.18 -6.57 24.02
C GLU A 623 10.46 -5.28 24.38
N ILE A 624 10.52 -4.28 23.49
CA ILE A 624 9.92 -2.96 23.71
C ILE A 624 8.66 -2.84 22.86
N TYR A 625 7.56 -2.45 23.50
CA TYR A 625 6.27 -2.23 22.89
C TYR A 625 5.88 -0.76 23.01
N ARG A 626 5.22 -0.24 21.98
CA ARG A 626 4.76 1.14 21.89
C ARG A 626 3.30 1.23 21.46
N GLY A 627 2.53 2.07 22.14
CA GLY A 627 1.21 2.53 21.73
C GLY A 627 1.23 4.02 21.41
N VAL A 628 0.35 4.46 20.52
CA VAL A 628 0.20 5.87 20.12
C VAL A 628 -1.06 6.44 20.76
N GLY A 629 -0.93 7.52 21.51
CA GLY A 629 -2.02 8.10 22.30
C GLY A 629 -2.46 7.22 23.47
N LYS A 630 -3.55 7.65 24.13
CA LYS A 630 -4.07 7.01 25.36
C LYS A 630 -4.56 5.57 25.15
N ASP A 631 -5.14 5.26 23.99
CA ASP A 631 -5.81 3.98 23.73
C ASP A 631 -5.28 3.22 22.51
N GLY A 632 -4.22 3.72 21.86
CA GLY A 632 -3.65 3.04 20.69
C GLY A 632 -3.11 1.64 21.01
N PRO A 633 -3.24 0.67 20.09
CA PRO A 633 -2.79 -0.70 20.33
C PRO A 633 -1.28 -0.76 20.53
N MET A 634 -0.83 -1.51 21.55
CA MET A 634 0.58 -1.69 21.86
C MET A 634 1.23 -2.64 20.85
N LYS A 635 2.22 -2.17 20.10
CA LYS A 635 2.94 -2.95 19.09
C LYS A 635 4.41 -3.06 19.44
N LYS A 636 5.01 -4.22 19.22
CA LYS A 636 6.45 -4.39 19.37
C LYS A 636 7.18 -3.47 18.38
N ILE A 637 8.13 -2.68 18.87
CA ILE A 637 8.96 -1.79 18.05
C ILE A 637 10.42 -2.21 17.99
N GLY A 638 10.88 -3.04 18.93
CA GLY A 638 12.25 -3.52 18.95
C GLY A 638 12.53 -4.49 20.09
N ALA A 639 13.78 -4.94 20.17
CA ALA A 639 14.28 -5.72 21.29
C ALA A 639 15.75 -5.38 21.57
N VAL A 640 16.15 -5.41 22.84
CA VAL A 640 17.54 -5.24 23.27
C VAL A 640 18.08 -6.57 23.76
N THR A 641 19.11 -7.08 23.09
CA THR A 641 19.74 -8.38 23.38
C THR A 641 21.04 -8.26 24.15
N ASP A 642 21.69 -7.09 24.08
CA ASP A 642 22.82 -6.77 24.95
C ASP A 642 22.28 -6.35 26.32
N MET A 643 22.24 -7.31 27.25
CA MET A 643 21.66 -7.11 28.57
C MET A 643 22.49 -6.16 29.46
N LYS A 644 23.71 -5.78 29.05
CA LYS A 644 24.46 -4.69 29.69
C LYS A 644 23.89 -3.31 29.35
N ARG A 645 23.10 -3.21 28.28
CA ARG A 645 22.46 -1.98 27.84
C ARG A 645 21.04 -1.91 28.38
N ALA A 646 20.85 -1.23 29.51
CA ALA A 646 19.54 -1.05 30.16
C ALA A 646 18.63 0.00 29.49
N ARG A 647 18.65 0.08 28.15
CA ARG A 647 17.98 1.14 27.38
C ARG A 647 17.66 0.81 25.93
N TYR A 648 16.61 1.42 25.41
CA TYR A 648 16.19 1.37 24.00
C TYR A 648 15.87 2.78 23.47
N LEU A 649 16.37 3.12 22.27
CA LEU A 649 16.11 4.42 21.64
C LEU A 649 15.08 4.26 20.52
N ASP A 650 13.90 4.83 20.72
CA ASP A 650 12.87 4.94 19.69
C ASP A 650 13.09 6.22 18.89
N LYS A 651 13.47 6.10 17.61
CA LYS A 651 13.69 7.24 16.70
C LYS A 651 12.48 7.56 15.82
N ASP A 652 11.45 6.72 15.87
CA ASP A 652 10.27 6.83 15.01
C ASP A 652 9.13 7.56 15.74
N THR A 653 9.45 8.71 16.33
CA THR A 653 8.53 9.47 17.18
C THR A 653 8.28 10.87 16.61
N LYS A 654 7.13 11.45 16.93
CA LYS A 654 6.71 12.77 16.46
C LYS A 654 6.44 13.69 17.65
N PHE A 655 6.91 14.94 17.54
CA PHE A 655 6.56 16.01 18.47
C PHE A 655 5.04 16.12 18.65
N GLY A 656 4.60 16.38 19.88
CA GLY A 656 3.18 16.55 20.22
C GLY A 656 2.36 15.25 20.19
N THR A 657 3.01 14.10 20.09
CA THR A 657 2.34 12.79 20.18
C THR A 657 2.74 12.10 21.48
N ASP A 658 1.76 11.71 22.28
CA ASP A 658 2.00 10.89 23.47
C ASP A 658 2.25 9.45 23.05
N TYR A 659 3.38 8.90 23.46
CA TYR A 659 3.71 7.50 23.27
C TYR A 659 3.72 6.78 24.60
N ARG A 660 3.10 5.60 24.63
CA ARG A 660 3.10 4.70 25.78
C ARG A 660 4.03 3.54 25.51
N TYR A 661 4.85 3.16 26.49
CA TYR A 661 5.80 2.06 26.39
C TYR A 661 5.62 1.09 27.53
N PHE A 662 5.70 -0.21 27.24
CA PHE A 662 6.05 -1.24 28.22
C PHE A 662 7.14 -2.14 27.63
N ALA A 663 7.82 -2.89 28.49
CA ALA A 663 8.80 -3.87 28.08
C ALA A 663 8.40 -5.26 28.59
N ARG A 664 8.90 -6.29 27.93
CA ARG A 664 8.72 -7.70 28.34
C ARG A 664 10.07 -8.42 28.29
N PRO A 665 10.53 -9.06 29.39
CA PRO A 665 11.75 -9.84 29.40
C PRO A 665 11.54 -11.14 28.63
N ARG A 666 12.52 -11.50 27.80
CA ARG A 666 12.51 -12.71 26.98
C ARG A 666 13.65 -13.63 27.41
N SER A 667 13.36 -14.89 27.69
CA SER A 667 14.37 -15.87 28.10
C SER A 667 15.23 -16.39 26.92
N SER A 668 16.33 -17.10 27.22
CA SER A 668 17.14 -17.83 26.23
C SER A 668 16.33 -18.85 25.41
N MET A 669 15.27 -19.41 26.01
CA MET A 669 14.36 -20.34 25.36
C MET A 669 13.21 -19.65 24.64
N GLY A 670 13.14 -18.32 24.67
CA GLY A 670 12.12 -17.50 24.02
C GLY A 670 10.89 -17.19 24.86
N LEU A 671 10.86 -17.55 26.15
CA LEU A 671 9.75 -17.28 27.07
C LEU A 671 9.60 -15.78 27.31
N LEU A 672 8.40 -15.23 27.13
CA LEU A 672 8.16 -13.79 27.28
C LEU A 672 7.38 -13.50 28.56
N GLY A 673 8.00 -12.79 29.49
CA GLY A 673 7.37 -12.37 30.75
C GLY A 673 6.15 -11.48 30.56
N GLU A 674 5.39 -11.26 31.62
CA GLU A 674 4.24 -10.34 31.63
C GLU A 674 4.65 -8.91 31.25
N PRO A 675 3.74 -8.05 30.74
CA PRO A 675 4.04 -6.65 30.50
C PRO A 675 4.43 -5.93 31.80
N GLY A 676 5.48 -5.12 31.73
CA GLY A 676 5.90 -4.27 32.83
C GLY A 676 4.99 -3.05 33.00
N ASN A 677 5.40 -2.10 33.84
CA ASN A 677 4.68 -0.83 33.96
C ASN A 677 4.65 -0.08 32.62
N ILE A 678 3.51 0.55 32.34
CA ILE A 678 3.38 1.45 31.22
C ILE A 678 3.94 2.81 31.61
N VAL A 679 4.84 3.35 30.80
CA VAL A 679 5.33 4.73 30.90
C VAL A 679 4.92 5.52 29.68
N THR A 680 4.70 6.82 29.86
CA THR A 680 4.33 7.74 28.78
C THR A 680 5.42 8.78 28.58
N ALA A 681 5.75 9.09 27.34
CA ALA A 681 6.59 10.22 26.99
C ALA A 681 6.13 10.85 25.68
N SER A 682 6.31 12.16 25.59
CA SER A 682 5.95 12.97 24.44
C SER A 682 7.22 13.67 23.96
N PRO A 683 7.69 13.44 22.72
CA PRO A 683 8.89 14.08 22.21
C PRO A 683 8.80 15.60 22.34
N LEU A 684 9.91 16.23 22.70
CA LEU A 684 10.04 17.66 22.97
C LEU A 684 10.12 18.46 21.66
N ARG A 685 9.67 19.72 21.69
CA ARG A 685 9.84 20.64 20.55
C ARG A 685 11.30 21.05 20.40
N PHE A 686 11.93 21.29 21.55
CA PHE A 686 13.24 21.88 21.69
C PHE A 686 13.93 21.28 22.91
N LEU A 687 15.24 21.12 22.82
CA LEU A 687 16.06 20.62 23.92
C LEU A 687 17.44 21.27 23.82
N LYS A 688 17.84 21.99 24.88
CA LYS A 688 19.18 22.57 25.05
C LYS A 688 19.78 22.04 26.33
N ARG A 689 21.08 21.73 26.32
CA ARG A 689 21.81 21.14 27.43
C ARG A 689 23.19 21.79 27.54
N ILE A 690 23.56 22.25 28.73
CA ILE A 690 24.87 22.85 29.03
C ILE A 690 25.54 22.06 30.15
N ASN A 691 26.77 21.61 29.94
CA ASN A 691 27.62 21.02 30.97
C ASN A 691 28.39 22.14 31.70
N CYS A 692 27.86 22.63 32.81
CA CYS A 692 28.37 23.85 33.45
C CYS A 692 29.81 23.67 33.92
N GLY A 693 30.67 24.62 33.56
CA GLY A 693 32.11 24.57 33.85
C GLY A 693 32.89 23.42 33.20
N GLY A 694 32.30 22.68 32.26
CA GLY A 694 32.91 21.51 31.63
C GLY A 694 32.84 21.48 30.10
N PRO A 695 33.52 20.51 29.46
CA PRO A 695 33.49 20.32 28.03
C PRO A 695 32.15 19.73 27.55
N ALA A 696 31.94 19.70 26.24
CA ALA A 696 30.77 19.07 25.65
C ALA A 696 30.77 17.55 25.90
N ILE A 697 29.59 16.97 26.17
CA ILE A 697 29.38 15.54 26.40
C ILE A 697 28.41 15.02 25.34
N ALA A 698 28.87 14.05 24.54
CA ALA A 698 28.03 13.41 23.53
C ALA A 698 26.92 12.58 24.17
N THR A 699 25.74 12.57 23.54
CA THR A 699 24.59 11.77 23.99
C THR A 699 24.03 10.94 22.84
N ASP A 700 23.48 9.77 23.19
CA ASP A 700 22.95 8.82 22.21
C ASP A 700 21.60 9.25 21.60
N ASP A 701 20.93 10.26 22.19
CA ASP A 701 19.69 10.85 21.67
C ASP A 701 19.94 11.93 20.60
N GLY A 702 21.21 12.21 20.28
CA GLY A 702 21.62 13.13 19.23
C GLY A 702 21.61 14.61 19.63
N VAL A 703 21.36 14.94 20.90
CA VAL A 703 21.42 16.31 21.43
C VAL A 703 22.47 16.38 22.56
N PRO A 704 23.72 16.75 22.25
CA PRO A 704 24.81 16.73 23.23
C PRO A 704 24.57 17.71 24.38
N TRP A 705 25.24 17.49 25.51
CA TRP A 705 25.50 18.56 26.46
C TRP A 705 26.60 19.43 25.88
N GLU A 706 26.31 20.69 25.62
CA GLU A 706 27.29 21.62 25.07
C GLU A 706 28.29 22.06 26.15
N ALA A 707 29.49 22.43 25.71
CA ALA A 707 30.50 22.99 26.60
C ALA A 707 30.03 24.35 27.14
N ASP A 708 30.36 24.66 28.39
CA ASP A 708 30.12 25.98 28.96
C ASP A 708 31.21 26.96 28.51
N THR A 709 30.87 27.87 27.59
CA THR A 709 31.83 28.84 27.00
C THR A 709 31.98 30.12 27.84
N GLY A 710 31.10 30.34 28.81
CA GLY A 710 31.35 31.18 29.96
C GLY A 710 31.63 32.68 29.76
N ASP A 711 30.89 33.39 28.92
CA ASP A 711 31.05 34.84 28.70
C ASP A 711 31.16 35.65 30.03
N GLY A 712 32.37 36.09 30.38
CA GLY A 712 32.63 37.22 31.28
C GLY A 712 33.05 36.99 32.75
N HIS A 713 33.15 35.77 33.28
CA HIS A 713 33.62 35.55 34.67
C HIS A 713 34.70 34.44 34.74
N PRO A 714 35.76 34.60 35.57
CA PRO A 714 36.87 33.65 35.63
C PRO A 714 36.36 32.25 36.00
N SER A 715 36.69 31.30 35.13
CA SER A 715 36.27 29.91 35.17
C SER A 715 37.33 29.01 35.82
N LEU A 716 36.87 27.80 36.18
CA LEU A 716 37.58 26.53 36.39
C LEU A 716 37.95 26.12 37.82
N LYS A 717 37.34 25.01 38.28
CA LYS A 717 38.04 23.80 38.70
C LYS A 717 37.21 22.54 38.40
N TYR A 718 37.85 21.53 37.80
CA TYR A 718 37.40 20.14 37.83
C TYR A 718 37.44 19.64 39.28
N SER A 719 36.32 19.18 39.82
CA SER A 719 36.32 18.45 41.08
C SER A 719 36.91 17.07 40.83
N GLY A 720 38.05 16.75 41.46
CA GLY A 720 38.63 15.40 41.46
C GLY A 720 37.80 14.38 42.25
N THR A 721 36.74 14.82 42.95
CA THR A 721 35.85 13.96 43.73
C THR A 721 34.71 13.47 42.85
N ARG A 722 34.80 12.21 42.39
CA ARG A 722 33.73 11.53 41.63
C ARG A 722 32.45 11.46 42.48
N VAL A 723 31.36 12.03 41.97
CA VAL A 723 29.99 11.76 42.44
C VAL A 723 29.67 10.29 42.11
N TRP A 724 29.55 9.44 43.12
CA TRP A 724 29.08 8.06 42.94
C TRP A 724 27.55 8.03 42.96
N SER A 725 26.94 7.79 41.80
CA SER A 725 25.59 7.23 41.74
C SER A 725 25.65 5.86 41.07
N ALA A 726 24.94 4.90 41.64
CA ALA A 726 25.00 3.49 41.28
C ALA A 726 24.27 3.12 39.97
N ASP A 727 23.86 4.11 39.16
CA ASP A 727 23.05 3.87 37.97
C ASP A 727 23.81 4.29 36.69
N ASP A 728 23.88 3.40 35.71
CA ASP A 728 24.41 3.60 34.36
C ASP A 728 23.53 4.55 33.51
N ASN A 729 23.32 5.77 34.00
CA ASN A 729 22.70 6.86 33.26
C ASN A 729 23.80 7.69 32.56
N PRO A 730 23.65 8.08 31.28
CA PRO A 730 24.54 9.05 30.62
C PRO A 730 24.69 10.41 31.35
N SER A 731 24.00 10.63 32.48
CA SER A 731 24.28 11.71 33.43
C SER A 731 25.57 11.53 34.25
N LYS A 732 26.33 10.43 34.08
CA LYS A 732 27.61 10.18 34.78
C LYS A 732 28.65 11.29 34.56
N ASP A 733 28.62 11.98 33.43
CA ASP A 733 29.59 13.06 33.12
C ASP A 733 29.13 14.46 33.56
N VAL A 734 27.83 14.74 33.62
CA VAL A 734 27.32 16.12 33.81
C VAL A 734 27.42 16.64 35.24
N HIS A 735 27.77 15.79 36.21
CA HIS A 735 28.02 16.20 37.60
C HIS A 735 29.53 16.23 37.95
N GLN A 736 30.41 16.00 36.97
CA GLN A 736 31.86 15.99 37.17
C GLN A 736 32.48 17.39 37.11
N SER A 737 31.85 18.32 36.39
CA SER A 737 32.21 19.73 36.33
C SER A 737 31.16 20.61 37.00
N GLU A 738 31.56 21.81 37.40
CA GLU A 738 30.63 22.80 37.92
C GLU A 738 31.05 24.21 37.59
N ARG A 739 30.06 25.10 37.53
CA ARG A 739 30.27 26.54 37.57
C ARG A 739 29.87 27.06 38.95
N TRP A 740 30.73 27.85 39.57
CA TRP A 740 30.49 28.46 40.88
C TRP A 740 30.95 29.92 40.87
N ALA A 741 30.38 30.75 41.75
CA ALA A 741 30.83 32.13 41.94
C ALA A 741 30.52 32.61 43.35
N ASN A 742 31.33 33.54 43.89
CA ASN A 742 31.18 34.04 45.26
C ASN A 742 29.93 34.91 45.48
N VAL A 743 29.49 35.63 44.46
CA VAL A 743 28.39 36.62 44.56
C VAL A 743 27.13 36.19 43.81
N GLY A 744 27.27 35.47 42.70
CA GLY A 744 26.16 34.93 41.92
C GLY A 744 26.58 34.46 40.52
N LEU A 745 25.71 33.72 39.85
CA LEU A 745 25.89 33.19 38.49
C LEU A 745 24.69 33.57 37.63
N GLY A 746 24.92 33.80 36.33
CA GLY A 746 23.88 34.10 35.36
C GLY A 746 24.04 33.28 34.08
N TYR A 747 22.92 32.83 33.51
CA TYR A 747 22.83 32.29 32.16
C TYR A 747 21.69 32.96 31.40
N PHE A 748 21.98 33.35 30.17
CA PHE A 748 21.00 33.96 29.27
C PHE A 748 20.84 33.11 28.01
N PHE A 749 19.61 32.84 27.61
CA PHE A 749 19.26 32.07 26.43
C PHE A 749 18.24 32.80 25.58
N LYS A 750 18.55 32.92 24.28
CA LYS A 750 17.58 33.36 23.27
C LYS A 750 16.88 32.14 22.68
N LEU A 751 15.58 32.07 22.89
CA LEU A 751 14.69 30.95 22.55
C LEU A 751 13.50 31.48 21.74
N GLU A 752 12.68 30.57 21.20
CA GLU A 752 11.40 30.95 20.61
C GLU A 752 10.34 31.10 21.72
N PRO A 753 9.31 31.97 21.55
CA PRO A 753 8.18 31.99 22.46
C PRO A 753 7.52 30.60 22.62
N GLY A 754 7.11 30.30 23.85
CA GLY A 754 6.51 29.01 24.19
C GLY A 754 6.62 28.65 25.66
N ARG A 755 6.16 27.44 25.99
CA ARG A 755 6.23 26.88 27.34
C ARG A 755 7.45 25.99 27.50
N TYR A 756 8.22 26.22 28.56
CA TYR A 756 9.49 25.55 28.82
C TYR A 756 9.54 24.94 30.23
N GLU A 757 10.29 23.85 30.39
CA GLU A 757 10.80 23.38 31.69
C GLU A 757 12.31 23.64 31.75
N VAL A 758 12.74 24.36 32.78
CA VAL A 758 14.14 24.54 33.14
C VAL A 758 14.50 23.53 34.21
N VAL A 759 15.57 22.77 33.98
CA VAL A 759 16.12 21.81 34.92
C VAL A 759 17.56 22.20 35.25
N LEU A 760 17.82 22.49 36.52
CA LEU A 760 19.14 22.80 37.05
C LEU A 760 19.66 21.61 37.83
N PHE A 761 20.87 21.17 37.51
CA PHE A 761 21.51 20.02 38.13
C PHE A 761 22.52 20.48 39.16
N PHE A 762 22.48 19.87 40.33
CA PHE A 762 23.29 20.23 41.49
C PHE A 762 23.90 18.99 42.13
N ALA A 763 25.07 19.15 42.74
CA ALA A 763 25.63 18.19 43.70
C ALA A 763 26.66 18.92 44.56
N GLU A 764 26.58 18.80 45.88
CA GLU A 764 27.57 19.44 46.76
C GLU A 764 28.82 18.56 46.86
N THR A 765 29.85 18.89 46.07
CA THR A 765 31.11 18.14 45.99
C THR A 765 32.26 18.79 46.74
N ASN A 766 32.08 20.02 47.25
CA ASN A 766 33.10 20.71 48.01
C ASN A 766 32.97 20.37 49.49
N ALA A 767 34.04 19.82 50.07
CA ALA A 767 34.10 19.41 51.48
C ALA A 767 33.79 20.56 52.46
N ASP A 768 34.17 21.80 52.12
CA ASP A 768 33.94 22.97 52.99
C ASP A 768 32.45 23.32 53.12
N PHE A 769 31.66 22.91 52.13
CA PHE A 769 30.22 23.14 52.05
C PHE A 769 29.39 21.85 52.22
N ALA A 770 30.03 20.72 52.52
CA ALA A 770 29.43 19.41 52.69
C ALA A 770 28.68 19.24 54.03
N GLY A 771 27.74 20.14 54.32
CA GLY A 771 26.89 20.08 55.50
C GLY A 771 25.67 20.98 55.39
N LYS A 772 24.62 20.63 56.14
CA LYS A 772 23.36 21.38 56.16
C LYS A 772 23.59 22.86 56.46
N GLY A 773 23.03 23.73 55.62
CA GLY A 773 23.09 25.19 55.75
C GLY A 773 24.45 25.83 55.44
N LYS A 774 25.44 25.07 54.99
CA LYS A 774 26.80 25.59 54.71
C LYS A 774 26.87 26.40 53.41
N ARG A 775 26.09 26.03 52.41
CA ARG A 775 25.93 26.80 51.16
C ARG A 775 24.45 27.01 50.91
N LEU A 776 24.06 28.27 50.88
CA LEU A 776 22.69 28.72 50.68
C LEU A 776 22.69 29.81 49.61
N PHE A 777 21.81 29.66 48.63
CA PHE A 777 21.64 30.61 47.54
C PHE A 777 20.19 30.66 47.09
N ASP A 778 19.80 31.73 46.42
CA ASP A 778 18.48 31.90 45.82
C ASP A 778 18.53 31.59 44.32
N ILE A 779 17.42 31.11 43.76
CA ILE A 779 17.27 30.86 42.32
C ILE A 779 16.25 31.86 41.78
N GLU A 780 16.66 32.64 40.80
CA GLU A 780 15.81 33.56 40.07
C GLU A 780 15.72 33.15 38.59
N ILE A 781 14.53 33.26 38.03
CA ILE A 781 14.30 33.05 36.59
C ILE A 781 13.47 34.24 36.08
N ASN A 782 13.98 34.93 35.06
CA ASN A 782 13.41 36.16 34.51
C ASN A 782 13.02 37.16 35.62
N GLU A 783 14.01 37.56 36.42
CA GLU A 783 13.89 38.52 37.55
C GLU A 783 12.94 38.10 38.69
N LYS A 784 12.42 36.88 38.66
CA LYS A 784 11.55 36.36 39.71
C LYS A 784 12.26 35.29 40.53
N THR A 785 12.34 35.49 41.85
CA THR A 785 12.79 34.45 42.77
C THR A 785 11.83 33.26 42.74
N VAL A 786 12.34 32.10 42.31
CA VAL A 786 11.59 30.84 42.19
C VAL A 786 11.94 29.84 43.29
N ALA A 787 13.06 30.01 43.99
CA ALA A 787 13.44 29.29 45.20
C ALA A 787 14.35 30.16 46.07
N MET A 788 14.20 30.08 47.39
CA MET A 788 15.01 30.82 48.36
C MET A 788 15.76 29.87 49.28
N LYS A 789 16.96 30.25 49.73
CA LYS A 789 17.81 29.50 50.68
C LYS A 789 17.97 28.04 50.28
N VAL A 790 18.27 27.80 49.01
CA VAL A 790 18.48 26.47 48.47
C VAL A 790 19.72 25.85 49.11
N ASP A 791 19.50 24.73 49.81
CA ASP A 791 20.56 23.90 50.40
C ASP A 791 20.65 22.58 49.64
N VAL A 792 21.58 22.51 48.69
CA VAL A 792 21.80 21.32 47.86
C VAL A 792 22.12 20.09 48.69
N PHE A 793 22.83 20.23 49.82
CA PHE A 793 23.16 19.09 50.68
C PHE A 793 21.89 18.47 51.28
N THR A 794 20.98 19.32 51.78
CA THR A 794 19.71 18.87 52.35
C THR A 794 18.81 18.24 51.28
N GLU A 795 18.68 18.89 50.14
CA GLU A 795 17.81 18.44 49.03
C GLU A 795 18.31 17.14 48.38
N ALA A 796 19.63 16.98 48.24
CA ALA A 796 20.23 15.76 47.71
C ALA A 796 20.34 14.63 48.75
N GLY A 797 20.08 14.92 50.03
CA GLY A 797 20.20 13.97 51.14
C GLY A 797 21.64 13.60 51.48
N GLY A 798 22.60 14.50 51.28
CA GLY A 798 24.01 14.34 51.66
C GLY A 798 25.02 14.88 50.64
N ALA A 799 26.30 14.84 51.02
CA ALA A 799 27.40 15.26 50.17
C ALA A 799 27.58 14.34 48.96
N ALA A 800 28.04 14.92 47.85
CA ALA A 800 28.28 14.23 46.57
C ALA A 800 27.08 13.41 46.07
N LYS A 801 25.85 13.87 46.35
CA LYS A 801 24.62 13.30 45.80
C LYS A 801 24.00 14.28 44.78
N PRO A 802 23.47 13.77 43.66
CA PRO A 802 22.83 14.62 42.65
C PRO A 802 21.44 15.06 43.10
N TRP A 803 21.09 16.31 42.81
CA TRP A 803 19.75 16.86 42.97
C TRP A 803 19.38 17.72 41.75
N GLN A 804 18.08 17.78 41.43
CA GLN A 804 17.57 18.56 40.30
C GLN A 804 16.49 19.53 40.78
N PHE A 805 16.69 20.80 40.51
CA PHE A 805 15.64 21.80 40.60
C PHE A 805 14.91 21.90 39.26
N ARG A 806 13.58 21.95 39.29
CA ARG A 806 12.74 22.01 38.09
C ARG A 806 11.76 23.17 38.18
N LYS A 807 11.65 23.94 37.10
CA LYS A 807 10.66 25.01 36.98
C LYS A 807 10.05 25.05 35.59
N THR A 808 8.73 25.01 35.52
CA THR A 808 7.98 25.31 34.30
C THR A 808 7.65 26.79 34.23
N LEU A 809 7.80 27.39 33.05
CA LEU A 809 7.48 28.78 32.78
C LEU A 809 7.08 29.01 31.32
N ASP A 810 6.42 30.13 31.08
CA ASP A 810 6.00 30.59 29.76
C ASP A 810 6.85 31.79 29.34
N LEU A 811 7.54 31.67 28.20
CA LEU A 811 8.37 32.72 27.61
C LEU A 811 7.59 33.39 26.49
N LYS A 812 7.22 34.67 26.67
CA LYS A 812 6.42 35.44 25.71
C LYS A 812 7.28 36.12 24.63
N ASP A 813 8.43 36.63 25.03
CA ASP A 813 9.44 37.32 24.22
C ASP A 813 10.54 36.37 23.71
N GLY A 814 10.62 35.16 24.28
CA GLY A 814 11.64 34.18 23.92
C GLY A 814 12.97 34.40 24.65
N GLU A 815 13.00 35.17 25.73
CA GLU A 815 14.22 35.38 26.52
C GLU A 815 14.15 34.64 27.86
N LEU A 816 15.18 33.85 28.15
CA LEU A 816 15.31 33.12 29.40
C LEU A 816 16.60 33.54 30.10
N GLU A 817 16.44 34.19 31.24
CA GLU A 817 17.51 34.51 32.17
C GLU A 817 17.37 33.63 33.42
N ILE A 818 18.46 32.97 33.81
CA ILE A 818 18.58 32.17 35.03
C ILE A 818 19.68 32.80 35.87
N LYS A 819 19.36 33.23 37.10
CA LYS A 819 20.31 33.77 38.07
C LYS A 819 20.33 32.92 39.33
N LEU A 820 21.53 32.64 39.84
CA LEU A 820 21.75 32.03 41.14
C LEU A 820 22.44 33.08 42.01
N MET A 821 21.85 33.46 43.13
CA MET A 821 22.28 34.60 43.93
C MET A 821 22.77 34.14 45.30
N ALA A 822 23.95 34.58 45.74
CA ALA A 822 24.52 34.17 47.03
C ALA A 822 23.63 34.57 48.22
N ASN A 823 23.43 33.67 49.19
CA ASN A 823 22.65 33.97 50.39
C ASN A 823 23.08 33.13 51.62
N PRO A 824 24.23 33.39 52.28
CA PRO A 824 25.27 34.39 51.97
C PRO A 824 26.45 33.81 51.18
N VAL A 825 26.42 32.52 50.84
CA VAL A 825 27.53 31.81 50.19
C VAL A 825 27.23 31.63 48.71
N GLY A 826 28.26 31.76 47.88
CA GLY A 826 28.20 31.60 46.44
C GLY A 826 27.57 30.28 45.95
N PRO A 827 26.71 30.31 44.90
CA PRO A 827 26.11 29.11 44.32
C PRO A 827 27.12 28.29 43.51
N ALA A 828 26.78 27.01 43.28
CA ALA A 828 27.45 26.14 42.33
C ALA A 828 26.41 25.32 41.55
N VAL A 829 26.55 25.20 40.23
CA VAL A 829 25.65 24.44 39.34
C VAL A 829 26.44 23.50 38.45
N LYS A 830 25.93 22.28 38.26
CA LYS A 830 26.58 21.21 37.50
C LYS A 830 26.18 21.23 36.03
N ALA A 831 24.89 21.41 35.75
CA ALA A 831 24.37 21.43 34.38
C ALA A 831 23.04 22.16 34.27
N ILE A 832 22.68 22.58 33.06
CA ILE A 832 21.40 23.21 32.73
C ILE A 832 20.76 22.46 31.57
N GLU A 833 19.49 22.12 31.70
CA GLU A 833 18.68 21.57 30.61
C GLU A 833 17.40 22.39 30.43
N ILE A 834 17.13 22.80 29.19
CA ILE A 834 15.95 23.59 28.81
C ILE A 834 15.12 22.77 27.83
N ARG A 835 13.88 22.49 28.20
CA ARG A 835 12.97 21.61 27.46
C ARG A 835 11.78 22.41 26.93
N GLY A 836 11.62 22.48 25.61
CA GLY A 836 10.46 23.09 24.96
C GLY A 836 9.27 22.15 24.94
N LEU A 837 8.24 22.47 25.73
CA LEU A 837 7.05 21.63 25.93
C LEU A 837 5.96 21.92 24.90
N SER A 838 5.70 23.20 24.58
CA SER A 838 4.71 23.60 23.58
C SER A 838 5.00 24.97 22.96
N ALA A 839 4.47 25.20 21.75
CA ALA A 839 4.47 26.52 21.10
C ALA A 839 3.33 27.44 21.56
N LYS A 840 2.30 26.86 22.20
CA LYS A 840 1.18 27.59 22.77
C LYS A 840 1.43 27.75 24.27
N ILE A 841 1.40 29.00 24.73
CA ILE A 841 1.31 29.36 26.14
C ILE A 841 -0.15 29.10 26.56
N PRO A 842 -0.41 28.30 27.62
CA PRO A 842 -1.76 27.95 28.07
C PRO A 842 -2.62 29.16 28.47
#